data_AF-A0A090D1Y0-F1
#
_entry.id   AF-A0A090D1Y0-F1
#
_cell.length_a   1.000
_cell.length_b   1.000
_cell.length_c   1.000
_cell.angle_alpha   90.00
_cell.angle_beta   90.00
_cell.angle_gamma   90.00
#
_symmetry.space_group_name_H-M   'P 1'
#
loop_
_entity.id
_entity.type
_entity.pdbx_description
1 polymer ?
#
loop_
_entity_poly.entity_id
_entity_poly.type
_entity_poly.pdbx_seq_one_letter_code
_entity_poly.pdbx_strand_id
1 'polypeptide(L)'
;MSTELNAGIPLNINEASSSDSFNQSSEKAALSSSDEGSELESKSQRVASKNLGEAKETKSFNLFKKLHFFNSEKKEKEKEKEKDKSTKIFEKAAFVEESSSLQKDSQEGLIGFFKNNLSKSKRKKKESQDSLHEKRKVTFSEKRKKSFVIPPLLLTEISKSERKLSVSSSLKRTNSETCSMSGSRMASESDLSADLLSAKREAIDWKQKSSFKLSFNERFLSPVFEKIENTAQEVRATQEKFKFQNGEASYFAFLAIEIANLLIMDDGEVNISLIPAIIDFFISNDPVLNHEASLYYSLKAIFENDEIVELIKTIEAPNRQTSPAADLIRITLNIPLGESVNDRQAKITALSALLSHHRQSFEGSCFATHFAIALLANDPLACLKDFKDLLKRGSLTRTIGGIKKPFPFLMRTGEESLSQTITITKSGEIKELGTYIWKAPSIQKALHIAGFHNSKIPSKKVLSKLIPSGEQTICMHELLKALAEQALKLEVNKGRCLQQIYFRMTFAFEAVISNPLLRAFDNSLAEMAEANEQGMITKPVVYAITNPIEKELKQFLKKEKESKKEAILLYNTFKSIVLKRIHLHYDPDINEKMENHEHFSKEGGFVLYDTKGKSLTSKWTRIDSPESFREFISDMIVLSFNEILPTLSELEPDLKKEKELIYNRLVKRLRKYINSKFFLLESLSCFYPANLKMNDPLKSWRKSQYTPWRTIAGNFGEKVREIYNEKPLPSEKKLLPVDNTEICLMTLAEVRNLYRASGDKDSLINCQSKVPVYTRTHAFNLIFGHPSFQHLNSDDPKSSYNSLIDLSLKLSEDEFEESKRELLSSQFLLAYNESHFKGNLNFEALKNFMKELTFPISCKNFWESSLKFLEGQSEASQLSPQENAFLIDRTLCSCLSETTLFSMQRNAIHFADTNWKNGLHDIHFCIAPHPGTGTLRLFEIQDDNQKITPIHDFFIFEKPWEFY
;
A
#
# COMPACT_ATOMS: atom_id res chain seq x y z
N MET A 1 -12.80 -38.02 -39.64
CA MET A 1 -13.12 -38.89 -40.79
C MET A 1 -14.62 -38.79 -41.03
N SER A 2 -15.05 -38.86 -42.30
CA SER A 2 -16.43 -39.10 -42.80
C SER A 2 -17.62 -38.29 -42.24
N THR A 3 -18.51 -37.66 -43.02
CA THR A 3 -18.47 -37.10 -44.40
C THR A 3 -19.79 -36.31 -44.66
N GLU A 4 -19.90 -35.63 -45.81
CA GLU A 4 -21.13 -35.07 -46.43
C GLU A 4 -21.60 -33.71 -45.83
N LEU A 5 -21.74 -32.55 -46.53
CA LEU A 5 -22.17 -32.09 -47.89
C LEU A 5 -23.51 -31.29 -47.74
N ASN A 6 -23.82 -30.21 -48.46
CA ASN A 6 -23.17 -29.53 -49.61
C ASN A 6 -23.47 -28.00 -49.68
N ALA A 7 -22.95 -27.32 -50.72
CA ALA A 7 -23.06 -25.90 -51.16
C ALA A 7 -24.37 -25.11 -50.87
N GLY A 8 -24.42 -23.77 -50.90
CA GLY A 8 -23.45 -22.68 -51.25
C GLY A 8 -24.09 -21.30 -50.91
N ILE A 9 -23.91 -20.15 -51.58
CA ILE A 9 -23.10 -19.63 -52.71
C ILE A 9 -22.97 -18.09 -52.50
N PRO A 10 -21.83 -17.39 -52.78
CA PRO A 10 -21.71 -15.93 -52.61
C PRO A 10 -22.10 -15.11 -53.86
N LEU A 11 -22.71 -13.94 -53.66
CA LEU A 11 -23.01 -12.96 -54.72
C LEU A 11 -21.94 -11.85 -54.81
N ASN A 12 -21.69 -11.38 -56.02
CA ASN A 12 -20.66 -10.40 -56.37
C ASN A 12 -21.24 -9.42 -57.41
N ILE A 13 -21.14 -8.11 -57.17
CA ILE A 13 -21.55 -7.05 -58.12
C ILE A 13 -20.49 -5.96 -58.08
N ASN A 14 -20.16 -5.41 -59.24
CA ASN A 14 -19.04 -4.51 -59.51
C ASN A 14 -19.51 -3.33 -60.39
N GLU A 15 -18.58 -2.49 -60.86
CA GLU A 15 -18.77 -1.41 -61.87
C GLU A 15 -19.55 -0.16 -61.39
N ALA A 16 -19.26 1.08 -61.83
CA ALA A 16 -18.21 1.70 -62.67
C ALA A 16 -18.40 3.26 -62.57
N SER A 17 -17.58 4.23 -63.02
CA SER A 17 -16.19 4.42 -63.45
C SER A 17 -16.04 5.86 -64.02
N SER A 18 -14.99 6.62 -63.67
CA SER A 18 -14.41 7.78 -64.41
C SER A 18 -13.27 8.36 -63.54
N SER A 19 -11.98 8.34 -63.93
CA SER A 19 -11.33 9.13 -65.00
C SER A 19 -11.49 10.66 -64.76
N ASP A 20 -10.45 11.50 -64.76
CA ASP A 20 -9.27 11.51 -65.65
C ASP A 20 -7.91 11.78 -64.95
N SER A 21 -6.84 11.81 -65.75
CA SER A 21 -5.44 12.03 -65.36
C SER A 21 -4.81 13.22 -66.13
N PHE A 22 -3.90 13.97 -65.51
CA PHE A 22 -2.85 14.70 -66.23
C PHE A 22 -1.52 14.70 -65.44
N ASN A 23 -0.44 15.16 -66.08
CA ASN A 23 0.91 14.61 -65.91
C ASN A 23 2.00 15.71 -65.97
N GLN A 24 3.17 15.44 -65.34
CA GLN A 24 4.46 16.16 -65.55
C GLN A 24 4.54 17.67 -65.13
N SER A 25 5.69 18.30 -64.86
CA SER A 25 7.11 17.87 -64.74
C SER A 25 7.97 18.88 -63.93
N SER A 26 9.25 18.50 -63.69
CA SER A 26 10.49 19.25 -63.33
C SER A 26 10.56 20.78 -63.56
N GLU A 27 11.45 21.60 -62.94
CA GLU A 27 12.88 21.52 -62.54
C GLU A 27 13.16 22.35 -61.24
N LYS A 28 14.26 22.30 -60.43
CA LYS A 28 15.69 21.90 -60.47
C LYS A 28 16.71 23.08 -60.55
N ALA A 29 17.01 23.75 -59.43
CA ALA A 29 18.23 24.53 -59.09
C ALA A 29 18.20 24.87 -57.57
N ALA A 30 19.25 24.94 -56.73
CA ALA A 30 20.62 25.49 -56.83
C ALA A 30 20.63 27.04 -56.90
N LEU A 31 21.48 27.81 -56.18
CA LEU A 31 22.69 27.52 -55.40
C LEU A 31 23.04 28.76 -54.50
N SER A 32 23.80 28.60 -53.39
CA SER A 32 24.61 29.66 -52.69
C SER A 32 23.87 30.90 -52.11
N SER A 33 24.41 31.71 -51.17
CA SER A 33 25.51 31.64 -50.17
C SER A 33 25.41 32.88 -49.24
N SER A 34 26.31 33.01 -48.25
CA SER A 34 26.69 34.25 -47.52
C SER A 34 25.59 35.02 -46.75
N ASP A 35 25.67 35.26 -45.43
CA ASP A 35 26.71 35.79 -44.52
C ASP A 35 26.44 37.26 -44.14
N GLU A 36 26.86 37.64 -42.93
CA GLU A 36 26.61 38.94 -42.27
C GLU A 36 25.11 39.23 -41.99
N GLY A 37 24.70 39.98 -40.97
CA GLY A 37 25.40 40.81 -39.98
C GLY A 37 24.52 42.05 -39.75
N SER A 38 23.99 42.30 -38.56
CA SER A 38 24.53 43.31 -37.63
C SER A 38 23.58 43.52 -36.42
N GLU A 39 24.07 44.24 -35.41
CA GLU A 39 23.33 44.65 -34.21
C GLU A 39 22.52 45.95 -34.42
N LEU A 40 21.99 46.52 -33.32
CA LEU A 40 21.41 47.87 -33.18
C LEU A 40 19.96 48.03 -33.72
N GLU A 41 19.06 48.84 -33.13
CA GLU A 41 19.16 49.56 -31.86
C GLU A 41 17.82 49.73 -31.10
N SER A 42 17.89 50.53 -30.03
CA SER A 42 16.99 50.56 -28.88
C SER A 42 15.94 51.68 -28.90
N LYS A 43 14.88 51.51 -28.08
CA LYS A 43 13.91 52.55 -27.63
C LYS A 43 12.94 53.04 -28.75
N SER A 44 11.84 53.75 -28.48
CA SER A 44 11.35 54.35 -27.22
C SER A 44 9.82 54.55 -27.24
N GLN A 45 9.11 54.30 -26.12
CA GLN A 45 8.36 55.34 -25.37
C GLN A 45 7.49 54.77 -24.23
N ARG A 46 7.51 55.48 -23.09
CA ARG A 46 6.47 55.48 -22.02
C ARG A 46 5.46 56.61 -22.37
N VAL A 47 4.31 56.82 -21.72
CA VAL A 47 4.10 57.22 -20.31
C VAL A 47 2.59 57.28 -19.98
N ALA A 48 2.22 56.90 -18.74
CA ALA A 48 0.95 57.18 -18.03
C ALA A 48 -0.36 56.54 -18.58
N SER A 49 -1.42 56.39 -17.77
CA SER A 49 -1.70 56.94 -16.43
C SER A 49 -2.18 55.90 -15.38
N LYS A 50 -2.31 56.34 -14.12
CA LYS A 50 -2.52 55.50 -12.91
C LYS A 50 -4.00 55.47 -12.44
N ASN A 51 -4.24 54.60 -11.44
CA ASN A 51 -5.27 54.67 -10.40
C ASN A 51 -6.70 54.19 -10.73
N LEU A 52 -6.96 52.90 -10.45
CA LEU A 52 -8.03 52.46 -9.52
C LEU A 52 -7.76 50.97 -9.16
N GLY A 53 -7.57 50.62 -7.87
CA GLY A 53 -7.11 49.26 -7.53
C GLY A 53 -7.46 48.72 -6.13
N GLU A 54 -7.28 49.50 -5.06
CA GLU A 54 -7.29 48.95 -3.69
C GLU A 54 -8.46 49.48 -2.85
N ALA A 55 -9.56 48.71 -2.77
CA ALA A 55 -10.68 48.98 -1.85
C ALA A 55 -11.69 47.82 -1.64
N LYS A 56 -11.85 46.91 -2.63
CA LYS A 56 -13.03 46.02 -2.68
C LYS A 56 -12.79 44.57 -2.25
N GLU A 57 -11.58 44.03 -2.33
CA GLU A 57 -11.36 42.59 -2.07
C GLU A 57 -11.32 42.24 -0.57
N THR A 58 -10.74 43.11 0.26
CA THR A 58 -10.52 42.88 1.71
C THR A 58 -11.83 42.74 2.52
N LYS A 59 -12.95 43.30 2.04
CA LYS A 59 -14.26 43.19 2.71
C LYS A 59 -14.96 41.86 2.43
N SER A 60 -14.81 41.30 1.22
CA SER A 60 -15.39 40.00 0.87
C SER A 60 -14.69 38.84 1.61
N PHE A 61 -13.37 38.92 1.75
CA PHE A 61 -12.57 37.86 2.38
C PHE A 61 -12.88 37.68 3.89
N ASN A 62 -13.02 38.79 4.62
CA ASN A 62 -13.33 38.77 6.06
C ASN A 62 -14.77 38.34 6.37
N LEU A 63 -15.72 38.55 5.45
CA LEU A 63 -17.09 38.05 5.63
C LEU A 63 -17.16 36.52 5.52
N PHE A 64 -16.33 35.92 4.66
CA PHE A 64 -16.33 34.47 4.43
C PHE A 64 -15.74 33.68 5.62
N LYS A 65 -14.67 34.17 6.26
CA LYS A 65 -14.13 33.55 7.50
C LYS A 65 -15.16 33.55 8.64
N LYS A 66 -15.93 34.64 8.84
CA LYS A 66 -16.91 34.74 9.93
C LYS A 66 -18.10 33.78 9.78
N LEU A 67 -18.52 33.44 8.55
CA LEU A 67 -19.70 32.59 8.31
C LEU A 67 -19.46 31.09 8.53
N HIS A 68 -18.22 30.61 8.39
CA HIS A 68 -17.91 29.19 8.54
C HIS A 68 -17.59 28.78 10.00
N PHE A 69 -16.93 29.64 10.77
CA PHE A 69 -16.53 29.31 12.16
C PHE A 69 -17.70 29.37 13.16
N PHE A 70 -18.66 30.28 12.97
CA PHE A 70 -19.79 30.45 13.89
C PHE A 70 -20.83 29.30 13.87
N ASN A 71 -20.79 28.43 12.86
CA ASN A 71 -21.79 27.36 12.68
C ASN A 71 -21.38 26.00 13.25
N SER A 72 -20.10 25.79 13.57
CA SER A 72 -19.61 24.62 14.35
C SER A 72 -19.75 24.90 15.84
N GLU A 73 -19.05 25.91 16.37
CA GLU A 73 -19.01 26.21 17.80
C GLU A 73 -20.40 26.36 18.42
N LYS A 74 -21.35 27.02 17.70
CA LYS A 74 -22.70 27.24 18.23
C LYS A 74 -23.47 25.93 18.40
N LYS A 75 -23.23 24.92 17.54
CA LYS A 75 -23.88 23.59 17.65
C LYS A 75 -23.28 22.70 18.73
N GLU A 76 -22.01 22.89 19.07
CA GLU A 76 -21.40 22.22 20.23
C GLU A 76 -21.83 22.90 21.53
N LYS A 77 -21.75 24.23 21.61
CA LYS A 77 -22.18 25.02 22.79
C LYS A 77 -23.69 24.99 23.04
N GLU A 78 -24.52 24.67 22.04
CA GLU A 78 -25.95 24.36 22.23
C GLU A 78 -26.17 22.92 22.75
N LYS A 79 -25.40 21.92 22.27
CA LYS A 79 -25.46 20.54 22.79
C LYS A 79 -24.96 20.42 24.23
N GLU A 80 -23.91 21.13 24.61
CA GLU A 80 -23.45 21.18 26.00
C GLU A 80 -24.51 21.80 26.92
N LYS A 81 -25.19 22.86 26.46
CA LYS A 81 -26.25 23.53 27.23
C LYS A 81 -27.56 22.76 27.31
N GLU A 82 -27.80 21.78 26.43
CA GLU A 82 -28.87 20.79 26.61
C GLU A 82 -28.47 19.72 27.65
N LYS A 83 -27.24 19.19 27.58
CA LYS A 83 -26.72 18.27 28.62
C LYS A 83 -26.76 18.91 30.01
N ASP A 84 -26.17 20.09 30.19
CA ASP A 84 -26.04 20.74 31.52
C ASP A 84 -27.40 21.22 32.12
N LYS A 85 -28.47 21.22 31.32
CA LYS A 85 -29.85 21.38 31.82
C LYS A 85 -30.50 20.08 32.27
N SER A 86 -30.11 18.93 31.70
CA SER A 86 -30.63 17.62 32.14
C SER A 86 -30.08 17.20 33.51
N THR A 87 -28.85 17.60 33.84
CA THR A 87 -28.13 17.19 35.07
C THR A 87 -28.54 17.95 36.35
N LYS A 88 -29.53 18.85 36.30
CA LYS A 88 -29.89 19.75 37.43
C LYS A 88 -31.29 19.59 38.01
N ILE A 89 -31.98 18.49 37.70
CA ILE A 89 -33.34 18.19 38.20
C ILE A 89 -33.42 16.85 38.97
N PHE A 90 -32.37 16.02 38.98
CA PHE A 90 -32.39 14.66 39.55
C PHE A 90 -31.39 14.41 40.71
N GLU A 91 -31.39 15.28 41.72
CA GLU A 91 -30.77 14.99 43.04
C GLU A 91 -31.67 15.46 44.20
N LYS A 92 -32.83 14.81 44.43
CA LYS A 92 -33.51 14.74 45.75
C LYS A 92 -34.73 13.80 45.81
N ALA A 93 -34.49 12.50 45.80
CA ALA A 93 -35.34 11.47 46.45
C ALA A 93 -34.56 10.14 46.47
N ALA A 94 -34.78 9.30 47.48
CA ALA A 94 -34.12 8.00 47.58
C ALA A 94 -35.06 6.94 48.19
N PHE A 95 -34.70 5.67 47.95
CA PHE A 95 -35.17 4.45 48.62
C PHE A 95 -36.55 3.85 48.27
N VAL A 96 -36.61 2.51 48.49
CA VAL A 96 -37.76 1.57 48.48
C VAL A 96 -38.26 1.04 47.11
N GLU A 97 -37.78 -0.16 46.78
CA GLU A 97 -38.48 -1.41 46.38
C GLU A 97 -39.63 -1.51 45.32
N GLU A 98 -39.68 -2.72 44.75
CA GLU A 98 -40.80 -3.45 44.10
C GLU A 98 -41.62 -2.87 42.91
N SER A 99 -41.24 -3.34 41.72
CA SER A 99 -42.11 -4.13 40.81
C SER A 99 -43.05 -3.45 39.78
N SER A 100 -43.43 -4.29 38.79
CA SER A 100 -44.59 -4.20 37.88
C SER A 100 -44.56 -3.28 36.63
N SER A 101 -44.62 -3.96 35.47
CA SER A 101 -45.51 -3.74 34.31
C SER A 101 -45.65 -2.40 33.57
N LEU A 102 -45.75 -2.51 32.23
CA LEU A 102 -46.35 -1.55 31.26
C LEU A 102 -45.57 -0.22 31.09
N GLN A 103 -45.51 0.43 29.93
CA GLN A 103 -46.08 0.21 28.59
C GLN A 103 -44.99 0.46 27.53
N LYS A 104 -45.08 -0.15 26.34
CA LYS A 104 -44.32 0.26 25.16
C LYS A 104 -45.27 0.51 23.99
N ASP A 105 -45.31 1.75 23.52
CA ASP A 105 -46.04 2.15 22.32
C ASP A 105 -45.26 3.22 21.54
N SER A 106 -45.57 3.35 20.26
CA SER A 106 -45.04 4.37 19.33
C SER A 106 -43.52 4.35 19.02
N GLN A 107 -43.06 3.39 18.20
CA GLN A 107 -42.11 3.71 17.10
C GLN A 107 -42.06 2.66 15.97
N GLU A 108 -43.23 2.21 15.47
CA GLU A 108 -43.30 1.58 14.14
C GLU A 108 -43.65 2.64 13.08
N GLY A 109 -42.89 2.69 11.98
CA GLY A 109 -43.22 3.62 10.89
C GLY A 109 -42.13 3.95 9.88
N LEU A 110 -41.42 2.97 9.29
CA LEU A 110 -40.81 3.12 7.95
C LEU A 110 -40.21 1.85 7.28
N ILE A 111 -40.70 0.63 7.59
CA ILE A 111 -40.36 -0.59 6.79
C ILE A 111 -41.65 -1.26 6.34
N GLY A 112 -42.11 -0.96 5.11
CA GLY A 112 -43.45 -1.32 4.64
C GLY A 112 -43.60 -1.60 3.15
N PHE A 113 -42.54 -1.96 2.43
CA PHE A 113 -42.62 -2.36 1.01
C PHE A 113 -41.53 -3.40 0.68
N PHE A 114 -41.91 -4.70 0.67
CA PHE A 114 -41.35 -5.83 -0.12
C PHE A 114 -41.71 -7.21 0.49
N LYS A 115 -43.00 -7.52 0.65
CA LYS A 115 -43.50 -8.89 0.85
C LYS A 115 -44.85 -9.11 0.16
N ASN A 116 -44.82 -9.45 -1.12
CA ASN A 116 -45.86 -10.26 -1.78
C ASN A 116 -45.43 -10.62 -3.21
N ASN A 117 -44.95 -11.85 -3.41
CA ASN A 117 -45.19 -12.69 -4.60
C ASN A 117 -44.22 -13.89 -4.62
N LEU A 118 -44.67 -15.03 -4.05
CA LEU A 118 -44.39 -16.38 -4.55
C LEU A 118 -45.14 -17.40 -3.70
N SER A 119 -46.19 -17.99 -4.28
CA SER A 119 -46.88 -19.15 -3.70
C SER A 119 -47.09 -20.21 -4.78
N LYS A 120 -47.40 -21.44 -4.34
CA LYS A 120 -47.76 -22.61 -5.18
C LYS A 120 -46.63 -23.21 -6.03
N SER A 121 -45.81 -24.03 -5.38
CA SER A 121 -45.33 -25.28 -5.99
C SER A 121 -45.46 -26.43 -4.99
N LYS A 122 -46.57 -27.17 -5.06
CA LYS A 122 -46.76 -28.43 -4.31
C LYS A 122 -46.27 -29.59 -5.18
N ARG A 123 -45.18 -30.26 -4.78
CA ARG A 123 -44.87 -31.63 -5.24
C ARG A 123 -44.64 -32.56 -4.05
N LYS A 124 -45.16 -33.77 -4.17
CA LYS A 124 -45.19 -34.79 -3.12
C LYS A 124 -43.77 -35.27 -2.80
N LYS A 125 -43.40 -35.36 -1.52
CA LYS A 125 -42.48 -36.42 -1.07
C LYS A 125 -43.34 -37.55 -0.49
N LYS A 126 -42.94 -38.78 -0.78
CA LYS A 126 -43.60 -40.01 -0.30
C LYS A 126 -42.79 -40.53 0.89
N GLU A 127 -43.47 -41.03 1.90
CA GLU A 127 -42.82 -41.70 3.03
C GLU A 127 -42.35 -43.09 2.63
N SER A 128 -41.23 -43.49 3.23
CA SER A 128 -40.86 -44.88 3.46
C SER A 128 -39.94 -44.90 4.68
N GLN A 129 -40.52 -45.11 5.86
CA GLN A 129 -39.75 -45.73 6.94
C GLN A 129 -39.41 -47.14 6.48
N ASP A 130 -38.20 -47.60 6.77
CA ASP A 130 -38.07 -48.92 7.36
C ASP A 130 -36.77 -49.01 8.17
N SER A 131 -36.78 -49.90 9.16
CA SER A 131 -35.71 -50.03 10.16
C SER A 131 -34.76 -51.18 9.85
N LEU A 132 -33.54 -51.13 10.41
CA LEU A 132 -32.99 -52.27 11.14
C LEU A 132 -31.78 -51.89 12.02
N HIS A 133 -31.52 -52.71 13.04
CA HIS A 133 -30.37 -52.57 13.93
C HIS A 133 -29.12 -53.23 13.34
N GLU A 134 -27.94 -52.70 13.67
CA GLU A 134 -26.93 -53.53 14.33
C GLU A 134 -26.12 -52.72 15.37
N LYS A 135 -25.78 -53.35 16.50
CA LYS A 135 -24.86 -52.81 17.51
C LYS A 135 -23.54 -53.58 17.42
N ARG A 136 -22.40 -52.92 17.26
CA ARG A 136 -21.08 -53.55 17.54
C ARG A 136 -20.17 -52.62 18.35
N LYS A 137 -19.59 -53.18 19.42
CA LYS A 137 -18.46 -52.62 20.17
C LYS A 137 -17.17 -53.22 19.61
N VAL A 138 -16.15 -52.39 19.35
CA VAL A 138 -14.73 -52.75 19.22
C VAL A 138 -13.96 -51.52 19.72
N THR A 139 -13.51 -51.43 20.98
CA THR A 139 -12.24 -51.93 21.57
C THR A 139 -10.95 -51.34 21.00
N PHE A 140 -9.97 -51.12 21.89
CA PHE A 140 -8.84 -50.21 21.76
C PHE A 140 -7.54 -50.98 21.42
N SER A 141 -6.95 -50.75 20.24
CA SER A 141 -5.56 -51.07 19.83
C SER A 141 -5.36 -50.58 18.37
N GLU A 142 -4.18 -50.29 17.83
CA GLU A 142 -2.79 -50.53 18.27
C GLU A 142 -1.83 -49.51 17.61
N LYS A 143 -0.60 -49.34 18.14
CA LYS A 143 0.41 -48.42 17.57
C LYS A 143 1.01 -48.97 16.27
N ARG A 144 0.72 -48.35 15.12
CA ARG A 144 1.49 -48.59 13.88
C ARG A 144 2.59 -47.56 13.68
N LYS A 145 3.85 -47.98 13.80
CA LYS A 145 5.00 -47.26 13.24
C LYS A 145 4.85 -47.23 11.71
N LYS A 146 4.73 -46.05 11.10
CA LYS A 146 4.95 -45.90 9.65
C LYS A 146 6.46 -45.71 9.41
N SER A 147 7.00 -46.43 8.44
CA SER A 147 8.35 -46.20 7.92
C SER A 147 8.40 -44.93 7.08
N PHE A 148 9.52 -44.21 7.12
CA PHE A 148 9.78 -43.12 6.17
C PHE A 148 9.76 -43.64 4.72
N VAL A 149 9.24 -42.82 3.82
CA VAL A 149 9.35 -42.99 2.36
C VAL A 149 9.86 -41.68 1.80
N ILE A 150 10.98 -41.71 1.09
CA ILE A 150 11.59 -40.53 0.46
C ILE A 150 10.93 -40.31 -0.91
N PRO A 151 10.57 -39.07 -1.32
CA PRO A 151 10.02 -38.80 -2.64
C PRO A 151 10.94 -39.30 -3.78
N PRO A 152 10.44 -40.04 -4.78
CA PRO A 152 11.29 -40.69 -5.80
C PRO A 152 12.17 -39.74 -6.63
N LEU A 153 11.75 -38.48 -6.80
CA LEU A 153 12.43 -37.48 -7.65
C LEU A 153 13.87 -37.15 -7.19
N LEU A 154 14.17 -37.23 -5.90
CA LEU A 154 15.50 -36.91 -5.36
C LEU A 154 16.58 -37.94 -5.74
N LEU A 155 16.21 -39.22 -5.92
CA LEU A 155 17.17 -40.29 -6.21
C LEU A 155 17.70 -40.25 -7.65
N THR A 156 16.94 -39.68 -8.59
CA THR A 156 17.25 -39.68 -10.04
C THR A 156 18.27 -38.63 -10.52
N GLU A 157 18.66 -37.68 -9.67
CA GLU A 157 19.75 -36.73 -9.94
C GLU A 157 21.04 -37.10 -9.18
N ILE A 158 20.94 -37.49 -7.90
CA ILE A 158 22.10 -37.84 -7.06
C ILE A 158 22.92 -38.98 -7.69
N SER A 159 22.26 -39.96 -8.31
CA SER A 159 22.94 -41.07 -9.00
C SER A 159 23.72 -40.68 -10.27
N LYS A 160 23.74 -39.40 -10.66
CA LYS A 160 24.44 -38.89 -11.86
C LYS A 160 25.64 -37.99 -11.53
N SER A 161 25.69 -37.36 -10.35
CA SER A 161 26.80 -36.48 -9.95
C SER A 161 28.03 -37.26 -9.47
N GLU A 162 27.86 -38.43 -8.86
CA GLU A 162 28.96 -39.24 -8.30
C GLU A 162 29.93 -39.87 -9.33
N ARG A 163 29.82 -39.54 -10.63
CA ARG A 163 30.70 -40.04 -11.69
C ARG A 163 31.39 -38.95 -12.52
N LYS A 164 31.90 -37.90 -11.85
CA LYS A 164 33.09 -37.11 -12.25
C LYS A 164 33.39 -36.03 -11.22
N LEU A 165 34.42 -36.25 -10.39
CA LEU A 165 35.37 -35.21 -9.93
C LEU A 165 36.44 -35.83 -9.03
N SER A 166 37.59 -36.16 -9.64
CA SER A 166 38.81 -36.51 -8.93
C SER A 166 39.97 -35.72 -9.54
N VAL A 167 40.42 -34.67 -8.86
CA VAL A 167 41.79 -34.12 -8.89
C VAL A 167 41.91 -33.03 -7.82
N SER A 168 43.10 -32.88 -7.26
CA SER A 168 43.45 -32.01 -6.15
C SER A 168 43.45 -30.50 -6.47
N SER A 169 43.18 -29.69 -5.45
CA SER A 169 44.16 -28.66 -5.04
C SER A 169 44.08 -28.39 -3.53
N SER A 170 45.18 -27.89 -2.96
CA SER A 170 45.35 -27.70 -1.52
C SER A 170 45.45 -26.22 -1.14
N LEU A 171 44.73 -25.78 -0.11
CA LEU A 171 45.02 -24.51 0.57
C LEU A 171 45.51 -24.75 2.00
N LYS A 172 46.45 -23.92 2.45
CA LYS A 172 47.11 -24.01 3.76
C LYS A 172 46.31 -23.24 4.81
N ARG A 173 46.17 -23.80 6.01
CA ARG A 173 45.91 -23.00 7.22
C ARG A 173 47.23 -22.47 7.77
N THR A 174 47.28 -21.19 8.11
CA THR A 174 48.37 -20.56 8.86
C THR A 174 47.87 -20.18 10.24
N ASN A 175 48.55 -20.64 11.29
CA ASN A 175 48.33 -20.19 12.65
C ASN A 175 49.23 -18.98 12.94
N SER A 176 48.68 -17.97 13.62
CA SER A 176 49.41 -16.90 14.31
C SER A 176 48.52 -16.46 15.47
N GLU A 177 48.78 -16.95 16.68
CA GLU A 177 49.71 -16.38 17.67
C GLU A 177 49.00 -15.40 18.63
N THR A 178 48.81 -15.86 19.86
CA THR A 178 48.27 -15.08 20.98
C THR A 178 49.36 -14.22 21.61
N CYS A 179 49.21 -12.90 21.59
CA CYS A 179 50.09 -11.99 22.32
C CYS A 179 49.38 -11.45 23.57
N SER A 180 50.00 -11.64 24.75
CA SER A 180 49.46 -11.21 26.04
C SER A 180 50.15 -9.95 26.55
N MET A 181 49.42 -8.84 26.69
CA MET A 181 49.88 -7.65 27.41
C MET A 181 48.82 -7.12 28.38
N SER A 182 49.24 -6.27 29.31
CA SER A 182 48.63 -6.15 30.64
C SER A 182 47.85 -4.87 30.89
N GLY A 183 46.63 -5.04 31.40
CA GLY A 183 46.14 -4.36 32.61
C GLY A 183 46.03 -2.83 32.60
N SER A 184 44.83 -2.33 32.31
CA SER A 184 44.30 -1.09 32.88
C SER A 184 42.88 -1.35 33.42
N ARG A 185 42.42 -0.53 34.38
CA ARG A 185 41.11 -0.72 35.04
C ARG A 185 39.97 -0.22 34.15
N MET A 186 39.10 -1.11 33.69
CA MET A 186 37.76 -0.74 33.23
C MET A 186 36.73 -0.93 34.35
N ALA A 187 35.65 -0.15 34.28
CA ALA A 187 34.49 -0.29 35.16
C ALA A 187 33.62 -1.51 34.75
N SER A 188 32.69 -1.91 35.60
CA SER A 188 31.85 -3.09 35.42
C SER A 188 30.91 -2.99 34.21
N GLU A 189 31.15 -3.84 33.20
CA GLU A 189 30.41 -3.88 31.93
C GLU A 189 29.29 -4.96 31.93
N SER A 190 28.82 -5.37 33.11
CA SER A 190 28.04 -6.61 33.31
C SER A 190 26.56 -6.54 32.90
N ASP A 191 25.92 -5.39 33.04
CA ASP A 191 24.46 -5.34 33.26
C ASP A 191 23.62 -5.12 31.98
N LEU A 192 24.26 -4.86 30.83
CA LEU A 192 23.62 -4.57 29.54
C LEU A 192 23.90 -5.65 28.46
N SER A 193 24.13 -6.89 28.88
CA SER A 193 24.22 -8.06 27.99
C SER A 193 22.92 -8.88 27.94
N ALA A 194 21.93 -8.55 28.77
CA ALA A 194 20.70 -9.31 28.95
C ALA A 194 19.74 -9.22 27.74
N ASP A 195 19.81 -8.12 26.99
CA ASP A 195 18.85 -7.67 25.99
C ASP A 195 18.81 -8.63 24.80
N LEU A 196 19.98 -8.94 24.21
CA LEU A 196 20.12 -10.00 23.20
C LEU A 196 19.85 -11.39 23.80
N LEU A 197 20.19 -11.61 25.08
CA LEU A 197 20.09 -12.92 25.70
C LEU A 197 18.64 -13.39 25.89
N SER A 198 17.62 -12.52 25.89
CA SER A 198 16.23 -12.96 26.04
C SER A 198 15.73 -13.75 24.82
N ALA A 199 15.72 -13.14 23.63
CA ALA A 199 15.33 -13.82 22.38
C ALA A 199 16.28 -14.99 22.05
N LYS A 200 17.58 -14.83 22.33
CA LYS A 200 18.59 -15.88 22.16
C LYS A 200 18.36 -17.05 23.13
N ARG A 201 17.83 -16.83 24.33
CA ARG A 201 17.40 -17.90 25.27
C ARG A 201 16.15 -18.63 24.79
N GLU A 202 15.13 -17.93 24.25
CA GLU A 202 13.99 -18.62 23.62
C GLU A 202 14.44 -19.52 22.47
N ALA A 203 15.28 -18.99 21.57
CA ALA A 203 15.84 -19.75 20.46
C ALA A 203 16.68 -20.95 20.96
N ILE A 204 17.51 -20.78 22.01
CA ILE A 204 18.32 -21.86 22.58
C ILE A 204 17.48 -22.93 23.28
N ASP A 205 16.46 -22.55 24.07
CA ASP A 205 15.55 -23.48 24.74
C ASP A 205 14.71 -24.27 23.71
N TRP A 206 14.25 -23.61 22.65
CA TRP A 206 13.60 -24.25 21.51
C TRP A 206 14.54 -25.21 20.76
N LYS A 207 15.80 -24.80 20.48
CA LYS A 207 16.84 -25.68 19.89
C LYS A 207 17.15 -26.87 20.80
N GLN A 208 17.19 -26.69 22.12
CA GLN A 208 17.35 -27.82 23.06
C GLN A 208 16.16 -28.79 23.00
N LYS A 209 14.92 -28.28 22.93
CA LYS A 209 13.70 -29.10 22.78
C LYS A 209 13.60 -29.82 21.42
N SER A 210 14.12 -29.24 20.33
CA SER A 210 14.10 -29.84 19.00
C SER A 210 15.26 -30.81 18.71
N SER A 211 16.45 -30.53 19.26
CA SER A 211 17.73 -31.22 18.97
C SER A 211 17.68 -32.75 19.10
N PHE A 212 16.87 -33.29 20.02
CA PHE A 212 16.84 -34.72 20.38
C PHE A 212 16.34 -35.67 19.26
N LYS A 213 16.12 -35.16 18.04
CA LYS A 213 15.73 -35.94 16.85
C LYS A 213 16.52 -35.60 15.56
N LEU A 214 17.37 -34.56 15.55
CA LEU A 214 17.87 -33.96 14.30
C LEU A 214 19.10 -34.62 13.68
N SER A 215 19.99 -35.21 14.49
CA SER A 215 21.34 -35.65 14.09
C SER A 215 21.43 -36.74 13.01
N PHE A 216 20.30 -37.33 12.59
CA PHE A 216 20.25 -38.25 11.43
C PHE A 216 19.86 -37.53 10.12
N ASN A 217 19.12 -36.42 10.20
CA ASN A 217 18.57 -35.71 9.04
C ASN A 217 19.52 -34.64 8.49
N GLU A 218 20.29 -33.96 9.34
CA GLU A 218 21.22 -32.88 8.97
C GLU A 218 22.09 -33.26 7.75
N ARG A 219 22.70 -34.44 7.77
CA ARG A 219 23.58 -34.95 6.70
C ARG A 219 22.89 -35.14 5.34
N PHE A 220 21.57 -35.30 5.32
CA PHE A 220 20.79 -35.42 4.08
C PHE A 220 20.14 -34.10 3.64
N LEU A 221 19.88 -33.18 4.57
CA LEU A 221 19.23 -31.90 4.30
C LEU A 221 20.23 -30.79 3.93
N SER A 222 21.43 -30.77 4.51
CA SER A 222 22.43 -29.72 4.25
C SER A 222 22.68 -29.48 2.76
N PRO A 223 22.91 -30.51 1.89
CA PRO A 223 23.13 -30.28 0.46
C PRO A 223 21.91 -29.72 -0.30
N VAL A 224 20.70 -29.86 0.25
CA VAL A 224 19.46 -29.28 -0.30
C VAL A 224 19.33 -27.82 0.12
N PHE A 225 19.62 -27.51 1.39
CA PHE A 225 19.60 -26.16 1.92
C PHE A 225 20.71 -25.30 1.31
N GLU A 226 21.94 -25.81 1.24
CA GLU A 226 23.07 -25.21 0.52
C GLU A 226 22.71 -24.91 -0.95
N LYS A 227 22.02 -25.80 -1.65
CA LYS A 227 21.58 -25.57 -3.03
C LYS A 227 20.59 -24.40 -3.14
N ILE A 228 19.65 -24.29 -2.20
CA ILE A 228 18.68 -23.20 -2.15
C ILE A 228 19.37 -21.87 -1.83
N GLU A 229 20.25 -21.86 -0.82
CA GLU A 229 21.03 -20.67 -0.44
C GLU A 229 21.89 -20.18 -1.60
N ASN A 230 22.69 -21.05 -2.24
CA ASN A 230 23.50 -20.68 -3.40
C ASN A 230 22.64 -20.12 -4.54
N THR A 231 21.47 -20.71 -4.81
CA THR A 231 20.54 -20.20 -5.84
C THR A 231 19.98 -18.83 -5.46
N ALA A 232 19.67 -18.61 -4.17
CA ALA A 232 19.20 -17.32 -3.66
C ALA A 232 20.29 -16.23 -3.76
N GLN A 233 21.55 -16.57 -3.46
CA GLN A 233 22.70 -15.68 -3.65
C GLN A 233 22.98 -15.38 -5.14
N GLU A 234 22.78 -16.35 -6.04
CA GLU A 234 22.83 -16.09 -7.50
C GLU A 234 21.72 -15.11 -7.94
N VAL A 235 20.49 -15.25 -7.43
CA VAL A 235 19.38 -14.32 -7.68
C VAL A 235 19.71 -12.92 -7.17
N ARG A 236 20.21 -12.81 -5.93
CA ARG A 236 20.69 -11.57 -5.30
C ARG A 236 21.73 -10.88 -6.16
N ALA A 237 22.87 -11.53 -6.42
CA ALA A 237 23.99 -10.95 -7.15
C ALA A 237 23.62 -10.58 -8.60
N THR A 238 22.74 -11.38 -9.22
CA THR A 238 22.18 -11.03 -10.54
C THR A 238 21.35 -9.74 -10.46
N GLN A 239 20.51 -9.56 -9.43
CA GLN A 239 19.66 -8.39 -9.31
C GLN A 239 20.43 -7.12 -8.87
N GLU A 240 21.39 -7.24 -7.96
CA GLU A 240 22.30 -6.14 -7.58
C GLU A 240 23.06 -5.59 -8.81
N LYS A 241 23.51 -6.46 -9.72
CA LYS A 241 24.17 -6.08 -10.97
C LYS A 241 23.31 -5.16 -11.85
N PHE A 242 21.98 -5.27 -11.80
CA PHE A 242 21.07 -4.41 -12.57
C PHE A 242 20.70 -3.10 -11.87
N LYS A 243 20.99 -2.96 -10.57
CA LYS A 243 20.78 -1.78 -9.71
C LYS A 243 19.35 -1.24 -9.57
N PHE A 244 18.39 -1.61 -10.43
CA PHE A 244 17.05 -1.03 -10.43
C PHE A 244 16.09 -1.57 -9.34
N GLN A 245 16.49 -2.63 -8.64
CA GLN A 245 15.71 -3.31 -7.59
C GLN A 245 16.68 -3.87 -6.54
N ASN A 246 16.25 -3.94 -5.28
CA ASN A 246 17.08 -4.41 -4.18
C ASN A 246 17.30 -5.94 -4.26
N GLY A 247 18.56 -6.37 -4.32
CA GLY A 247 18.91 -7.78 -4.47
C GLY A 247 18.67 -8.63 -3.22
N GLU A 248 18.80 -8.07 -2.03
CA GLU A 248 18.52 -8.77 -0.76
C GLU A 248 17.01 -9.00 -0.57
N ALA A 249 16.19 -8.01 -0.91
CA ALA A 249 14.74 -8.21 -0.98
C ALA A 249 14.37 -9.34 -1.97
N SER A 250 15.21 -9.56 -2.99
CA SER A 250 15.08 -10.68 -3.93
C SER A 250 15.55 -12.02 -3.35
N TYR A 251 16.64 -12.01 -2.57
CA TYR A 251 17.10 -13.16 -1.80
C TYR A 251 15.98 -13.70 -0.89
N PHE A 252 15.41 -12.84 -0.04
CA PHE A 252 14.37 -13.25 0.90
C PHE A 252 13.03 -13.61 0.23
N ALA A 253 12.62 -12.90 -0.83
CA ALA A 253 11.42 -13.25 -1.58
C ALA A 253 11.55 -14.60 -2.31
N PHE A 254 12.73 -14.93 -2.82
CA PHE A 254 13.02 -16.26 -3.38
C PHE A 254 13.09 -17.34 -2.28
N LEU A 255 13.79 -17.07 -1.19
CA LEU A 255 13.96 -18.00 -0.07
C LEU A 255 12.62 -18.41 0.56
N ALA A 256 11.69 -17.46 0.76
CA ALA A 256 10.34 -17.74 1.24
C ALA A 256 9.53 -18.65 0.29
N ILE A 257 9.80 -18.60 -1.01
CA ILE A 257 9.17 -19.50 -2.00
C ILE A 257 9.77 -20.90 -1.94
N GLU A 258 11.10 -21.04 -1.88
CA GLU A 258 11.73 -22.37 -1.83
C GLU A 258 11.56 -23.08 -0.47
N ILE A 259 11.55 -22.34 0.66
CA ILE A 259 11.17 -22.92 1.96
C ILE A 259 9.71 -23.40 1.93
N ALA A 260 8.79 -22.64 1.32
CA ALA A 260 7.42 -23.10 1.13
C ALA A 260 7.33 -24.33 0.20
N ASN A 261 8.16 -24.40 -0.85
CA ASN A 261 8.24 -25.53 -1.77
C ASN A 261 8.82 -26.79 -1.09
N LEU A 262 9.76 -26.66 -0.15
CA LEU A 262 10.24 -27.76 0.69
C LEU A 262 9.18 -28.27 1.68
N LEU A 263 8.41 -27.35 2.28
CA LEU A 263 7.45 -27.67 3.32
C LEU A 263 6.16 -28.30 2.79
N ILE A 264 5.73 -28.00 1.56
CA ILE A 264 4.54 -28.63 0.95
C ILE A 264 4.98 -29.86 0.12
N MET A 265 4.59 -31.05 0.56
CA MET A 265 4.91 -32.31 -0.13
C MET A 265 4.11 -32.48 -1.45
N ASP A 266 4.44 -33.50 -2.25
CA ASP A 266 3.80 -33.76 -3.55
C ASP A 266 2.29 -34.10 -3.43
N ASP A 267 1.87 -34.65 -2.29
CA ASP A 267 0.47 -34.91 -1.93
C ASP A 267 -0.27 -33.67 -1.36
N GLY A 268 0.47 -32.58 -1.09
CA GLY A 268 -0.04 -31.35 -0.52
C GLY A 268 -0.10 -31.29 1.01
N GLU A 269 0.42 -32.30 1.71
CA GLU A 269 0.60 -32.25 3.17
C GLU A 269 1.77 -31.35 3.57
N VAL A 270 1.77 -30.84 4.81
CA VAL A 270 2.80 -29.93 5.35
C VAL A 270 3.83 -30.72 6.17
N ASN A 271 5.09 -30.69 5.76
CA ASN A 271 6.19 -31.39 6.44
C ASN A 271 6.79 -30.54 7.57
N ILE A 272 6.01 -30.35 8.65
CA ILE A 272 6.44 -29.61 9.85
C ILE A 272 7.73 -30.16 10.50
N SER A 273 8.11 -31.41 10.21
CA SER A 273 9.34 -32.01 10.76
C SER A 273 10.64 -31.41 10.20
N LEU A 274 10.57 -30.65 9.10
CA LEU A 274 11.71 -29.90 8.55
C LEU A 274 11.90 -28.54 9.22
N ILE A 275 10.87 -27.97 9.87
CA ILE A 275 10.91 -26.60 10.40
C ILE A 275 12.10 -26.36 11.37
N PRO A 276 12.42 -27.27 12.31
CA PRO A 276 13.64 -27.18 13.11
C PRO A 276 14.92 -26.99 12.28
N ALA A 277 15.16 -27.88 11.32
CA ALA A 277 16.36 -27.84 10.48
C ALA A 277 16.40 -26.60 9.56
N ILE A 278 15.25 -26.09 9.13
CA ILE A 278 15.14 -24.87 8.31
C ILE A 278 15.49 -23.63 9.14
N ILE A 279 14.96 -23.51 10.37
CA ILE A 279 15.32 -22.42 11.29
C ILE A 279 16.80 -22.51 11.70
N ASP A 280 17.32 -23.72 11.96
CA ASP A 280 18.72 -23.90 12.34
C ASP A 280 19.74 -23.59 11.23
N PHE A 281 19.32 -23.66 9.95
CA PHE A 281 20.18 -23.38 8.80
C PHE A 281 20.04 -21.95 8.26
N PHE A 282 18.81 -21.48 8.01
CA PHE A 282 18.55 -20.25 7.25
C PHE A 282 18.39 -18.99 8.10
N ILE A 283 18.47 -19.08 9.43
CA ILE A 283 18.19 -17.97 10.34
C ILE A 283 19.40 -17.78 11.25
N SER A 284 19.88 -16.54 11.33
CA SER A 284 21.06 -16.18 12.08
C SER A 284 20.90 -16.46 13.59
N ASN A 285 22.03 -16.70 14.28
CA ASN A 285 22.03 -16.88 15.75
C ASN A 285 22.16 -15.53 16.49
N ASP A 286 22.04 -14.42 15.77
CA ASP A 286 22.16 -13.03 16.24
C ASP A 286 20.74 -12.41 16.30
N PRO A 287 20.52 -11.16 16.77
CA PRO A 287 19.17 -10.61 16.86
C PRO A 287 18.48 -10.60 15.49
N VAL A 288 17.50 -11.50 15.35
CA VAL A 288 16.80 -11.77 14.09
C VAL A 288 15.84 -10.62 13.80
N LEU A 289 16.09 -9.85 12.74
CA LEU A 289 15.32 -8.67 12.35
C LEU A 289 14.57 -8.86 11.02
N ASN A 290 13.56 -8.02 10.81
CA ASN A 290 12.74 -7.82 9.60
C ASN A 290 12.39 -9.12 8.83
N HIS A 291 13.17 -9.44 7.80
CA HIS A 291 12.94 -10.54 6.88
C HIS A 291 13.15 -11.91 7.53
N GLU A 292 14.30 -12.14 8.18
CA GLU A 292 14.55 -13.38 8.93
C GLU A 292 13.57 -13.53 10.10
N ALA A 293 13.14 -12.41 10.72
CA ALA A 293 12.16 -12.45 11.81
C ALA A 293 10.79 -12.92 11.31
N SER A 294 10.34 -12.37 10.17
CA SER A 294 9.07 -12.76 9.53
C SER A 294 9.06 -14.24 9.16
N LEU A 295 10.21 -14.76 8.70
CA LEU A 295 10.42 -16.18 8.44
C LEU A 295 10.38 -17.02 9.73
N TYR A 296 11.20 -16.68 10.75
CA TYR A 296 11.31 -17.40 12.01
C TYR A 296 9.98 -17.56 12.73
N TYR A 297 9.27 -16.46 12.98
CA TYR A 297 8.04 -16.48 13.77
C TYR A 297 6.87 -17.12 13.02
N SER A 298 6.83 -16.99 11.68
CA SER A 298 5.84 -17.70 10.86
C SER A 298 6.09 -19.21 10.87
N LEU A 299 7.36 -19.63 10.76
CA LEU A 299 7.75 -21.04 10.90
C LEU A 299 7.43 -21.58 12.31
N LYS A 300 7.72 -20.81 13.36
CA LYS A 300 7.34 -21.12 14.76
C LYS A 300 5.82 -21.30 14.90
N ALA A 301 5.02 -20.37 14.36
CA ALA A 301 3.56 -20.45 14.37
C ALA A 301 3.01 -21.69 13.64
N ILE A 302 3.59 -22.07 12.50
CA ILE A 302 3.21 -23.30 11.77
C ILE A 302 3.61 -24.57 12.55
N PHE A 303 4.73 -24.54 13.28
CA PHE A 303 5.21 -25.67 14.09
C PHE A 303 4.43 -25.86 15.40
N GLU A 304 3.93 -24.77 15.99
CA GLU A 304 3.27 -24.76 17.30
C GLU A 304 1.73 -24.79 17.22
N ASN A 305 1.12 -24.59 16.04
CA ASN A 305 -0.34 -24.52 15.88
C ASN A 305 -0.89 -25.45 14.76
N ASP A 306 -1.51 -26.55 15.18
CA ASP A 306 -2.16 -27.52 14.28
C ASP A 306 -3.30 -26.91 13.42
N GLU A 307 -4.00 -25.86 13.87
CA GLU A 307 -5.05 -25.21 13.06
C GLU A 307 -4.47 -24.50 11.83
N ILE A 308 -3.25 -23.96 11.94
CA ILE A 308 -2.52 -23.35 10.81
C ILE A 308 -2.17 -24.45 9.79
N VAL A 309 -1.66 -25.59 10.27
CA VAL A 309 -1.29 -26.74 9.44
C VAL A 309 -2.50 -27.31 8.69
N GLU A 310 -3.61 -27.57 9.39
CA GLU A 310 -4.84 -28.07 8.77
C GLU A 310 -5.48 -27.05 7.82
N LEU A 311 -5.44 -25.75 8.14
CA LEU A 311 -5.93 -24.71 7.25
C LEU A 311 -5.16 -24.70 5.92
N ILE A 312 -3.82 -24.81 5.95
CA ILE A 312 -2.97 -24.89 4.74
C ILE A 312 -3.37 -26.09 3.85
N LYS A 313 -3.65 -27.26 4.43
CA LYS A 313 -4.12 -28.45 3.67
C LYS A 313 -5.39 -28.16 2.86
N THR A 314 -6.29 -27.34 3.42
CA THR A 314 -7.54 -26.94 2.76
C THR A 314 -7.41 -25.78 1.74
N ILE A 315 -6.20 -25.34 1.41
CA ILE A 315 -5.97 -24.35 0.33
C ILE A 315 -5.99 -25.06 -1.02
N GLU A 316 -6.78 -24.52 -1.95
CA GLU A 316 -7.10 -25.08 -3.27
C GLU A 316 -6.77 -24.06 -4.36
N ALA A 317 -6.60 -24.54 -5.59
CA ALA A 317 -6.45 -23.71 -6.77
C ALA A 317 -7.69 -22.82 -7.03
N PRO A 318 -7.51 -21.67 -7.72
CA PRO A 318 -8.60 -20.82 -8.16
C PRO A 318 -9.60 -21.59 -9.02
N ASN A 319 -10.89 -21.34 -8.78
CA ASN A 319 -12.02 -21.90 -9.53
C ASN A 319 -11.97 -21.66 -11.06
N ARG A 320 -11.06 -20.79 -11.55
CA ARG A 320 -10.84 -20.50 -12.97
C ARG A 320 -9.38 -20.21 -13.25
N GLN A 321 -8.82 -20.98 -14.19
CA GLN A 321 -7.44 -20.86 -14.66
C GLN A 321 -7.11 -19.52 -15.35
N THR A 322 -8.14 -18.75 -15.76
CA THR A 322 -8.03 -17.41 -16.38
C THR A 322 -8.37 -16.27 -15.42
N SER A 323 -8.45 -16.53 -14.11
CA SER A 323 -8.70 -15.51 -13.09
C SER A 323 -7.43 -14.72 -12.70
N PRO A 324 -7.57 -13.50 -12.12
CA PRO A 324 -6.44 -12.79 -11.51
C PRO A 324 -5.72 -13.62 -10.43
N ALA A 325 -6.43 -14.46 -9.68
CA ALA A 325 -5.83 -15.36 -8.68
C ALA A 325 -4.96 -16.47 -9.31
N ALA A 326 -5.37 -17.01 -10.47
CA ALA A 326 -4.53 -17.94 -11.22
C ALA A 326 -3.29 -17.24 -11.78
N ASP A 327 -3.46 -16.02 -12.30
CA ASP A 327 -2.33 -15.21 -12.75
C ASP A 327 -1.40 -14.79 -11.59
N LEU A 328 -1.92 -14.60 -10.37
CA LEU A 328 -1.12 -14.32 -9.17
C LEU A 328 -0.25 -15.52 -8.78
N ILE A 329 -0.82 -16.74 -8.69
CA ILE A 329 -0.04 -17.97 -8.43
C ILE A 329 1.05 -18.16 -9.48
N ARG A 330 0.72 -17.93 -10.77
CA ARG A 330 1.71 -17.98 -11.85
C ARG A 330 2.83 -16.96 -11.67
N ILE A 331 2.49 -15.75 -11.25
CA ILE A 331 3.48 -14.70 -10.99
C ILE A 331 4.38 -15.08 -9.81
N THR A 332 3.84 -15.49 -8.67
CA THR A 332 4.66 -15.89 -7.50
C THR A 332 5.67 -16.96 -7.90
N LEU A 333 5.19 -18.08 -8.46
CA LEU A 333 5.97 -19.27 -8.77
C LEU A 333 6.61 -19.30 -10.17
N ASN A 334 6.59 -18.17 -10.89
CA ASN A 334 7.12 -18.02 -12.26
C ASN A 334 6.61 -19.07 -13.27
N ILE A 335 5.35 -19.51 -13.14
CA ILE A 335 4.72 -20.51 -14.02
C ILE A 335 4.33 -19.86 -15.36
N PRO A 336 4.59 -20.51 -16.52
CA PRO A 336 4.22 -20.01 -17.84
C PRO A 336 2.75 -19.58 -17.99
N LEU A 337 2.51 -18.47 -18.71
CA LEU A 337 1.15 -18.07 -19.06
C LEU A 337 0.50 -19.11 -19.99
N GLY A 338 -0.53 -19.78 -19.47
CA GLY A 338 -1.33 -20.79 -20.17
C GLY A 338 -1.35 -22.12 -19.44
N GLU A 339 -0.33 -22.41 -18.64
CA GLU A 339 -0.29 -23.61 -17.80
C GLU A 339 -1.30 -23.53 -16.65
N SER A 340 -1.87 -24.68 -16.28
CA SER A 340 -2.85 -24.81 -15.21
C SER A 340 -2.20 -24.77 -13.83
N VAL A 341 -2.66 -23.88 -12.96
CA VAL A 341 -2.25 -23.86 -11.55
C VAL A 341 -3.01 -24.93 -10.76
N ASN A 342 -2.31 -25.62 -9.84
CA ASN A 342 -2.85 -26.71 -9.02
C ASN A 342 -2.84 -26.40 -7.51
N ASP A 343 -3.40 -27.29 -6.70
CA ASP A 343 -3.57 -27.08 -5.25
C ASP A 343 -2.22 -27.00 -4.51
N ARG A 344 -1.20 -27.76 -4.93
CA ARG A 344 0.17 -27.67 -4.37
C ARG A 344 0.75 -26.27 -4.61
N GLN A 345 0.60 -25.72 -5.81
CA GLN A 345 1.04 -24.38 -6.17
C GLN A 345 0.26 -23.29 -5.42
N ALA A 346 -1.04 -23.48 -5.18
CA ALA A 346 -1.83 -22.58 -4.33
C ALA A 346 -1.33 -22.60 -2.87
N LYS A 347 -1.07 -23.80 -2.30
CA LYS A 347 -0.48 -23.97 -0.96
C LYS A 347 0.88 -23.28 -0.82
N ILE A 348 1.80 -23.49 -1.76
CA ILE A 348 3.13 -22.84 -1.76
C ILE A 348 2.99 -21.32 -1.90
N THR A 349 2.02 -20.83 -2.67
CA THR A 349 1.76 -19.38 -2.80
C THR A 349 1.22 -18.77 -1.50
N ALA A 350 0.35 -19.48 -0.77
CA ALA A 350 -0.14 -19.03 0.53
C ALA A 350 0.93 -19.09 1.63
N LEU A 351 1.69 -20.18 1.67
CA LEU A 351 2.74 -20.38 2.66
C LEU A 351 3.90 -19.41 2.43
N SER A 352 4.39 -19.24 1.19
CA SER A 352 5.45 -18.26 0.92
C SER A 352 5.04 -16.83 1.24
N ALA A 353 3.75 -16.49 1.12
CA ALA A 353 3.21 -15.20 1.55
C ALA A 353 3.24 -15.02 3.06
N LEU A 354 2.92 -16.06 3.84
CA LEU A 354 3.04 -16.03 5.30
C LEU A 354 4.51 -15.91 5.74
N LEU A 355 5.41 -16.66 5.10
CA LEU A 355 6.85 -16.59 5.35
C LEU A 355 7.52 -15.30 4.81
N SER A 356 6.78 -14.44 4.09
CA SER A 356 7.31 -13.22 3.48
C SER A 356 7.13 -12.01 4.40
N HIS A 357 8.16 -11.17 4.43
CA HIS A 357 8.11 -9.87 5.07
C HIS A 357 7.21 -8.88 4.31
N HIS A 358 6.43 -8.07 5.04
CA HIS A 358 5.52 -7.09 4.45
C HIS A 358 5.87 -5.65 4.87
N ARG A 359 6.07 -4.79 3.87
CA ARG A 359 6.31 -3.35 4.07
C ARG A 359 5.56 -2.51 3.05
N GLN A 360 5.33 -1.25 3.40
CA GLN A 360 4.69 -0.27 2.54
C GLN A 360 5.54 -0.08 1.27
N SER A 361 4.92 -0.19 0.09
CA SER A 361 5.58 0.14 -1.19
C SER A 361 5.58 1.64 -1.47
N PHE A 362 4.50 2.30 -1.04
CA PHE A 362 4.19 3.64 -1.53
C PHE A 362 3.33 4.48 -0.55
N GLU A 363 3.50 5.80 -0.52
CA GLU A 363 2.71 6.73 0.32
C GLU A 363 1.19 6.61 0.12
N GLY A 364 0.43 6.97 1.14
CA GLY A 364 -1.04 6.91 1.10
C GLY A 364 -1.66 5.51 1.19
N SER A 365 -0.87 4.43 1.27
CA SER A 365 -1.36 3.06 1.54
C SER A 365 -1.27 2.63 3.01
N CYS A 366 -0.52 3.36 3.85
CA CYS A 366 -0.26 3.02 5.27
C CYS A 366 -1.52 2.65 6.09
N PHE A 367 -2.66 3.30 5.82
CA PHE A 367 -3.94 3.04 6.48
C PHE A 367 -4.46 1.60 6.31
N ALA A 368 -3.99 0.87 5.29
CA ALA A 368 -4.20 -0.56 5.10
C ALA A 368 -2.96 -1.38 5.50
N THR A 369 -1.77 -0.98 5.03
CA THR A 369 -0.55 -1.75 5.21
C THR A 369 -0.19 -1.97 6.68
N HIS A 370 -0.40 -0.97 7.55
CA HIS A 370 -0.13 -1.12 8.99
C HIS A 370 -0.97 -2.25 9.61
N PHE A 371 -2.23 -2.39 9.20
CA PHE A 371 -3.11 -3.43 9.68
C PHE A 371 -2.80 -4.79 9.03
N ALA A 372 -2.36 -4.81 7.78
CA ALA A 372 -1.83 -6.02 7.14
C ALA A 372 -0.61 -6.59 7.89
N ILE A 373 0.33 -5.73 8.29
CA ILE A 373 1.52 -6.06 9.08
C ILE A 373 1.11 -6.59 10.47
N ALA A 374 0.15 -5.95 11.14
CA ALA A 374 -0.31 -6.41 12.44
C ALA A 374 -1.08 -7.74 12.40
N LEU A 375 -1.87 -7.98 11.34
CA LEU A 375 -2.54 -9.27 11.15
C LEU A 375 -1.51 -10.39 10.93
N LEU A 376 -0.46 -10.15 10.15
CA LEU A 376 0.63 -11.13 9.95
C LEU A 376 1.35 -11.49 11.26
N ALA A 377 1.65 -10.49 12.09
CA ALA A 377 2.36 -10.68 13.35
C ALA A 377 1.49 -11.29 14.47
N ASN A 378 0.19 -10.96 14.51
CA ASN A 378 -0.68 -11.28 15.65
C ASN A 378 -1.69 -12.41 15.37
N ASP A 379 -2.19 -12.54 14.14
CA ASP A 379 -3.17 -13.58 13.73
C ASP A 379 -2.83 -14.16 12.33
N PRO A 380 -1.71 -14.90 12.22
CA PRO A 380 -1.32 -15.58 10.98
C PRO A 380 -2.39 -16.58 10.48
N LEU A 381 -3.26 -17.07 11.39
CA LEU A 381 -4.38 -17.95 11.05
C LEU A 381 -5.52 -17.18 10.33
N ALA A 382 -5.80 -15.93 10.69
CA ALA A 382 -6.70 -15.05 9.94
C ALA A 382 -6.11 -14.67 8.58
N CYS A 383 -4.82 -14.32 8.51
CA CYS A 383 -4.14 -14.10 7.23
C CYS A 383 -4.27 -15.30 6.28
N LEU A 384 -4.06 -16.53 6.76
CA LEU A 384 -4.24 -17.73 5.94
C LEU A 384 -5.69 -17.97 5.48
N LYS A 385 -6.71 -17.60 6.28
CA LYS A 385 -8.13 -17.68 5.87
C LYS A 385 -8.41 -16.72 4.72
N ASP A 386 -7.87 -15.52 4.80
CA ASP A 386 -7.99 -14.49 3.74
C ASP A 386 -7.14 -14.83 2.50
N PHE A 387 -5.93 -15.37 2.66
CA PHE A 387 -5.10 -15.87 1.57
C PHE A 387 -5.78 -16.99 0.78
N LYS A 388 -6.40 -17.95 1.48
CA LYS A 388 -7.23 -19.00 0.88
C LYS A 388 -8.38 -18.41 0.04
N ASP A 389 -9.04 -17.38 0.54
CA ASP A 389 -10.14 -16.71 -0.16
C ASP A 389 -9.67 -15.90 -1.38
N LEU A 390 -8.54 -15.18 -1.28
CA LEU A 390 -7.89 -14.50 -2.40
C LEU A 390 -7.46 -15.48 -3.49
N LEU A 391 -6.80 -16.58 -3.14
CA LEU A 391 -6.33 -17.59 -4.09
C LEU A 391 -7.48 -18.38 -4.72
N LYS A 392 -8.54 -18.70 -3.98
CA LYS A 392 -9.68 -19.47 -4.49
C LYS A 392 -10.67 -18.63 -5.30
N ARG A 393 -10.93 -17.37 -4.89
CA ARG A 393 -11.99 -16.51 -5.45
C ARG A 393 -11.51 -15.24 -6.17
N GLY A 394 -10.28 -14.80 -5.93
CA GLY A 394 -9.79 -13.49 -6.36
C GLY A 394 -10.32 -12.32 -5.53
N SER A 395 -10.89 -12.58 -4.35
CA SER A 395 -11.47 -11.56 -3.47
C SER A 395 -11.65 -12.05 -2.04
N LEU A 396 -11.40 -11.15 -1.08
CA LEU A 396 -11.93 -11.29 0.27
C LEU A 396 -13.45 -11.11 0.25
N THR A 397 -14.11 -11.42 1.36
CA THR A 397 -15.54 -11.16 1.52
C THR A 397 -15.80 -10.81 2.98
N ARG A 398 -16.60 -9.76 3.21
CA ARG A 398 -17.04 -9.35 4.55
C ARG A 398 -18.53 -8.99 4.57
N THR A 399 -19.18 -9.21 5.70
CA THR A 399 -20.61 -8.96 5.94
C THR A 399 -20.81 -7.56 6.52
N ILE A 400 -21.51 -6.69 5.79
CA ILE A 400 -21.73 -5.29 6.16
C ILE A 400 -23.24 -5.03 6.14
N GLY A 401 -23.83 -4.68 7.29
CA GLY A 401 -25.28 -4.53 7.41
C GLY A 401 -26.07 -5.79 7.04
N GLY A 402 -25.48 -6.98 7.27
CA GLY A 402 -26.04 -8.28 6.84
C GLY A 402 -25.80 -8.64 5.37
N ILE A 403 -25.20 -7.76 4.56
CA ILE A 403 -24.92 -8.00 3.14
C ILE A 403 -23.46 -8.41 2.97
N LYS A 404 -23.20 -9.58 2.37
CA LYS A 404 -21.84 -9.99 2.00
C LYS A 404 -21.34 -9.18 0.79
N LYS A 405 -20.32 -8.35 1.00
CA LYS A 405 -19.60 -7.63 -0.07
C LYS A 405 -18.26 -8.31 -0.36
N PRO A 406 -17.89 -8.50 -1.65
CA PRO A 406 -16.55 -8.93 -2.03
C PRO A 406 -15.58 -7.74 -2.05
N PHE A 407 -14.33 -7.99 -1.68
CA PHE A 407 -13.21 -7.05 -1.79
C PHE A 407 -12.12 -7.68 -2.68
N PRO A 408 -12.19 -7.47 -4.01
CA PRO A 408 -11.25 -8.06 -4.96
C PRO A 408 -9.94 -7.29 -5.06
N PHE A 409 -8.82 -8.00 -5.16
CA PHE A 409 -7.54 -7.34 -5.40
C PHE A 409 -7.42 -6.82 -6.84
N LEU A 410 -6.74 -5.69 -6.99
CA LEU A 410 -6.19 -5.23 -8.27
C LEU A 410 -4.79 -5.85 -8.45
N MET A 411 -4.46 -6.31 -9.66
CA MET A 411 -3.09 -6.70 -10.02
C MET A 411 -2.23 -5.46 -10.28
N ARG A 412 -2.24 -4.51 -9.34
CA ARG A 412 -1.47 -3.27 -9.39
C ARG A 412 -0.70 -3.08 -8.11
N THR A 413 0.28 -2.22 -8.24
CA THR A 413 1.33 -1.94 -7.27
C THR A 413 2.05 -0.67 -7.75
N GLY A 414 2.84 -0.06 -6.89
CA GLY A 414 3.47 1.24 -7.11
C GLY A 414 4.84 1.34 -6.46
N GLU A 415 5.66 0.28 -6.50
CA GLU A 415 7.03 0.37 -5.99
C GLU A 415 7.84 1.36 -6.87
N GLU A 416 8.70 2.14 -6.24
CA GLU A 416 9.55 3.15 -6.89
C GLU A 416 10.38 2.60 -8.07
N SER A 417 10.71 1.30 -8.06
CA SER A 417 11.40 0.62 -9.16
C SER A 417 10.71 0.74 -10.54
N LEU A 418 9.40 1.06 -10.60
CA LEU A 418 8.71 1.35 -11.86
C LEU A 418 8.99 2.76 -12.42
N SER A 419 9.30 3.73 -11.55
CA SER A 419 9.63 5.11 -11.92
C SER A 419 11.09 5.30 -12.30
N GLN A 420 11.97 4.37 -11.90
CA GLN A 420 13.41 4.47 -12.16
C GLN A 420 13.75 4.46 -13.65
N THR A 421 14.78 5.23 -14.00
CA THR A 421 15.27 5.46 -15.36
C THR A 421 16.62 4.78 -15.61
N ILE A 422 16.80 4.22 -16.81
CA ILE A 422 18.08 3.64 -17.26
C ILE A 422 18.39 4.05 -18.71
N THR A 423 19.67 4.16 -19.07
CA THR A 423 20.08 4.50 -20.44
C THR A 423 20.31 3.23 -21.27
N ILE A 424 19.44 2.99 -22.25
CA ILE A 424 19.47 1.79 -23.08
C ILE A 424 19.84 2.13 -24.53
N THR A 425 20.65 1.29 -25.17
CA THR A 425 20.86 1.34 -26.63
C THR A 425 19.72 0.65 -27.39
N LYS A 426 19.62 0.90 -28.70
CA LYS A 426 18.75 0.14 -29.63
C LYS A 426 18.88 -1.39 -29.56
N SER A 427 19.98 -1.93 -29.02
CA SER A 427 20.18 -3.38 -28.86
C SER A 427 19.57 -3.96 -27.58
N GLY A 428 19.31 -3.12 -26.58
CA GLY A 428 18.88 -3.51 -25.24
C GLY A 428 20.01 -3.57 -24.22
N GLU A 429 21.24 -3.22 -24.61
CA GLU A 429 22.35 -2.99 -23.70
C GLU A 429 22.10 -1.74 -22.85
N ILE A 430 22.24 -1.87 -21.53
CA ILE A 430 22.23 -0.81 -20.53
C ILE A 430 23.65 -0.27 -20.43
N LYS A 431 23.85 1.01 -20.75
CA LYS A 431 25.18 1.57 -21.01
C LYS A 431 26.08 1.60 -19.77
N GLU A 432 25.49 1.88 -18.62
CA GLU A 432 26.16 2.02 -17.34
C GLU A 432 26.63 0.67 -16.75
N LEU A 433 26.22 -0.46 -17.35
CA LEU A 433 26.34 -1.81 -16.77
C LEU A 433 26.90 -2.88 -17.73
N GLY A 434 27.11 -2.58 -19.01
CA GLY A 434 27.65 -3.51 -20.02
C GLY A 434 26.84 -4.83 -20.15
N THR A 435 25.52 -4.75 -19.95
CA THR A 435 24.64 -5.93 -19.90
C THR A 435 23.29 -5.62 -20.56
N TYR A 436 22.55 -6.64 -20.95
CA TYR A 436 21.26 -6.48 -21.64
C TYR A 436 20.09 -6.49 -20.67
N ILE A 437 19.14 -5.58 -20.83
CA ILE A 437 17.90 -5.50 -20.03
C ILE A 437 17.07 -6.80 -20.09
N TRP A 438 17.21 -7.57 -21.18
CA TRP A 438 16.61 -8.90 -21.36
C TRP A 438 17.19 -10.01 -20.47
N LYS A 439 18.31 -9.75 -19.79
CA LYS A 439 18.93 -10.65 -18.81
C LYS A 439 18.50 -10.36 -17.37
N ALA A 440 17.69 -9.34 -17.14
CA ALA A 440 17.30 -8.94 -15.79
C ALA A 440 16.13 -9.81 -15.26
N PRO A 441 16.20 -10.36 -14.03
CA PRO A 441 15.23 -11.35 -13.54
C PRO A 441 13.78 -10.87 -13.58
N SER A 442 13.52 -9.63 -13.16
CA SER A 442 12.18 -9.02 -13.15
C SER A 442 11.63 -8.76 -14.56
N ILE A 443 12.49 -8.33 -15.49
CA ILE A 443 12.13 -8.18 -16.91
C ILE A 443 11.83 -9.54 -17.54
N GLN A 444 12.58 -10.58 -17.18
CA GLN A 444 12.27 -11.95 -17.61
C GLN A 444 10.95 -12.45 -17.04
N LYS A 445 10.68 -12.26 -15.74
CA LYS A 445 9.43 -12.62 -15.06
C LYS A 445 8.22 -11.88 -15.69
N ALA A 446 8.37 -10.60 -16.00
CA ALA A 446 7.37 -9.78 -16.71
C ALA A 446 7.15 -10.24 -18.17
N LEU A 447 8.20 -10.53 -18.92
CA LEU A 447 8.10 -11.08 -20.28
C LEU A 447 7.42 -12.46 -20.28
N HIS A 448 7.72 -13.29 -19.29
CA HIS A 448 7.22 -14.65 -19.16
C HIS A 448 5.72 -14.68 -18.91
N ILE A 449 5.22 -13.91 -17.93
CA ILE A 449 3.78 -13.81 -17.67
C ILE A 449 3.00 -13.13 -18.81
N ALA A 450 3.68 -12.37 -19.66
CA ALA A 450 3.10 -11.77 -20.87
C ALA A 450 3.00 -12.75 -22.05
N GLY A 451 3.61 -13.94 -21.96
CA GLY A 451 3.58 -14.99 -23.00
C GLY A 451 4.79 -14.98 -23.96
N PHE A 452 5.89 -14.30 -23.62
CA PHE A 452 7.13 -14.35 -24.41
C PHE A 452 8.05 -15.47 -23.92
N HIS A 453 8.02 -16.62 -24.58
CA HIS A 453 8.84 -17.79 -24.20
C HIS A 453 10.16 -17.88 -25.00
N ASN A 454 11.27 -18.05 -24.29
CA ASN A 454 12.62 -18.58 -24.64
C ASN A 454 13.31 -18.23 -25.98
N SER A 455 12.74 -17.39 -26.84
CA SER A 455 13.38 -16.91 -28.09
C SER A 455 12.69 -15.69 -28.70
N LYS A 456 11.35 -15.59 -28.58
CA LYS A 456 10.53 -14.58 -29.27
C LYS A 456 10.38 -13.26 -28.50
N ILE A 457 11.45 -12.79 -27.84
CA ILE A 457 11.46 -11.45 -27.24
C ILE A 457 11.38 -10.41 -28.38
N PRO A 458 10.42 -9.46 -28.38
CA PRO A 458 10.22 -8.51 -29.49
C PRO A 458 11.25 -7.35 -29.47
N SER A 459 12.45 -7.61 -28.95
CA SER A 459 13.44 -6.63 -28.51
C SER A 459 13.71 -5.53 -29.52
N LYS A 460 14.19 -5.90 -30.73
CA LYS A 460 14.50 -4.94 -31.80
C LYS A 460 13.33 -4.04 -32.17
N LYS A 461 12.09 -4.55 -32.18
CA LYS A 461 10.90 -3.79 -32.60
C LYS A 461 10.32 -2.88 -31.51
N VAL A 462 10.48 -3.27 -30.24
CA VAL A 462 10.09 -2.42 -29.10
C VAL A 462 11.11 -1.30 -28.90
N LEU A 463 12.40 -1.65 -28.88
CA LEU A 463 13.46 -0.65 -28.73
C LEU A 463 13.55 0.28 -29.93
N SER A 464 13.28 -0.16 -31.17
CA SER A 464 13.24 0.77 -32.31
C SER A 464 12.09 1.80 -32.24
N LYS A 465 11.04 1.56 -31.44
CA LYS A 465 9.96 2.53 -31.17
C LYS A 465 10.33 3.45 -30.00
N LEU A 466 10.94 2.92 -28.94
CA LEU A 466 11.32 3.68 -27.74
C LEU A 466 12.63 4.48 -27.88
N ILE A 467 13.52 4.05 -28.78
CA ILE A 467 14.91 4.53 -28.89
C ILE A 467 15.20 4.80 -30.38
N PRO A 468 14.82 5.98 -30.92
CA PRO A 468 14.86 6.25 -32.36
C PRO A 468 16.29 6.45 -32.91
N SER A 469 17.26 6.81 -32.07
CA SER A 469 18.66 7.07 -32.42
C SER A 469 19.60 6.73 -31.26
N GLY A 470 20.74 6.09 -31.53
CA GLY A 470 21.78 5.80 -30.53
C GLY A 470 21.29 5.05 -29.29
N GLU A 471 21.22 5.79 -28.19
CA GLU A 471 20.76 5.39 -26.86
C GLU A 471 19.80 6.44 -26.30
N GLN A 472 18.96 6.03 -25.35
CA GLN A 472 18.00 6.91 -24.70
C GLN A 472 17.75 6.45 -23.26
N THR A 473 17.67 7.42 -22.35
CA THR A 473 17.19 7.22 -20.98
C THR A 473 15.67 7.07 -20.99
N ILE A 474 15.16 5.95 -20.48
CA ILE A 474 13.71 5.65 -20.37
C ILE A 474 13.39 5.10 -18.98
N CYS A 475 12.13 5.25 -18.53
CA CYS A 475 11.68 4.63 -17.28
C CYS A 475 11.13 3.21 -17.45
N MET A 476 11.10 2.42 -16.38
CA MET A 476 10.56 1.04 -16.41
C MET A 476 9.08 0.99 -16.83
N HIS A 477 8.26 1.96 -16.41
CA HIS A 477 6.86 2.10 -16.84
C HIS A 477 6.73 2.15 -18.37
N GLU A 478 7.56 2.93 -19.07
CA GLU A 478 7.54 3.04 -20.53
C GLU A 478 7.95 1.74 -21.22
N LEU A 479 8.99 1.08 -20.73
CA LEU A 479 9.48 -0.19 -21.27
C LEU A 479 8.43 -1.29 -21.14
N LEU A 480 7.87 -1.49 -19.94
CA LEU A 480 6.85 -2.52 -19.68
C LEU A 480 5.56 -2.25 -20.47
N LYS A 481 5.17 -0.98 -20.65
CA LYS A 481 4.00 -0.56 -21.46
C LYS A 481 4.20 -0.84 -22.95
N ALA A 482 5.37 -0.56 -23.50
CA ALA A 482 5.68 -0.85 -24.91
C ALA A 482 5.87 -2.36 -25.19
N LEU A 483 6.29 -3.15 -24.20
CA LEU A 483 6.26 -4.60 -24.25
C LEU A 483 4.81 -5.14 -24.23
N ALA A 484 3.95 -4.59 -23.35
CA ALA A 484 2.53 -4.95 -23.29
C ALA A 484 1.79 -4.67 -24.61
N GLU A 485 2.13 -3.59 -25.33
CA GLU A 485 1.63 -3.32 -26.69
C GLU A 485 1.98 -4.41 -27.71
N GLN A 486 3.06 -5.18 -27.52
CA GLN A 486 3.38 -6.32 -28.39
C GLN A 486 2.73 -7.61 -27.86
N ALA A 487 2.70 -7.81 -26.54
CA ALA A 487 2.07 -8.97 -25.92
C ALA A 487 0.56 -9.05 -26.24
N LEU A 488 -0.11 -7.91 -26.40
CA LEU A 488 -1.50 -7.80 -26.88
C LEU A 488 -1.75 -8.49 -28.25
N LYS A 489 -0.70 -8.72 -29.04
CA LYS A 489 -0.76 -9.35 -30.37
C LYS A 489 -0.51 -10.87 -30.33
N LEU A 490 -0.28 -11.44 -29.14
CA LEU A 490 -0.10 -12.87 -28.94
C LEU A 490 -1.47 -13.53 -28.69
N GLU A 491 -1.73 -14.67 -29.34
CA GLU A 491 -2.99 -15.43 -29.21
C GLU A 491 -3.32 -15.78 -27.73
N VAL A 492 -2.31 -15.98 -26.89
CA VAL A 492 -2.47 -16.27 -25.44
C VAL A 492 -3.06 -15.09 -24.63
N ASN A 493 -3.01 -13.87 -25.17
CA ASN A 493 -3.61 -12.66 -24.58
C ASN A 493 -4.93 -12.25 -25.25
N LYS A 494 -5.47 -13.07 -26.16
CA LYS A 494 -6.71 -12.79 -26.89
C LYS A 494 -7.89 -12.56 -25.94
N GLY A 495 -8.55 -11.41 -26.10
CA GLY A 495 -9.65 -10.98 -25.24
C GLY A 495 -9.21 -10.27 -23.94
N ARG A 496 -7.90 -10.16 -23.64
CA ARG A 496 -7.39 -9.22 -22.63
C ARG A 496 -7.21 -7.83 -23.26
N CYS A 497 -7.34 -6.77 -22.47
CA CYS A 497 -7.00 -5.42 -22.91
C CYS A 497 -5.53 -5.05 -22.59
N LEU A 498 -4.99 -4.00 -23.21
CA LEU A 498 -3.61 -3.52 -22.98
C LEU A 498 -3.32 -3.31 -21.49
N GLN A 499 -4.25 -2.68 -20.77
CA GLN A 499 -4.12 -2.37 -19.35
C GLN A 499 -4.01 -3.64 -18.48
N GLN A 500 -4.81 -4.67 -18.76
CA GLN A 500 -4.73 -5.97 -18.07
C GLN A 500 -3.41 -6.70 -18.31
N ILE A 501 -2.79 -6.53 -19.48
CA ILE A 501 -1.48 -7.11 -19.78
C ILE A 501 -0.38 -6.31 -19.07
N TYR A 502 -0.43 -4.98 -19.18
CA TYR A 502 0.50 -4.06 -18.53
C TYR A 502 0.56 -4.27 -17.01
N PHE A 503 -0.60 -4.31 -16.34
CA PHE A 503 -0.72 -4.58 -14.90
C PHE A 503 -0.11 -5.93 -14.50
N ARG A 504 -0.31 -6.99 -15.30
CA ARG A 504 0.34 -8.29 -15.05
C ARG A 504 1.87 -8.21 -15.21
N MET A 505 2.38 -7.37 -16.11
CA MET A 505 3.81 -7.18 -16.30
C MET A 505 4.46 -6.37 -15.15
N THR A 506 3.83 -5.31 -14.64
CA THR A 506 4.36 -4.57 -13.48
C THR A 506 4.30 -5.41 -12.21
N PHE A 507 3.18 -6.10 -11.95
CA PHE A 507 3.03 -6.99 -10.80
C PHE A 507 4.05 -8.15 -10.84
N ALA A 508 4.43 -8.63 -12.02
CA ALA A 508 5.47 -9.66 -12.18
C ALA A 508 6.91 -9.13 -12.15
N PHE A 509 7.14 -7.88 -12.52
CA PHE A 509 8.42 -7.19 -12.36
C PHE A 509 8.74 -7.00 -10.86
N GLU A 510 7.75 -6.66 -10.04
CA GLU A 510 7.92 -6.48 -8.59
C GLU A 510 7.85 -7.78 -7.78
N ALA A 511 7.27 -8.85 -8.35
CA ALA A 511 7.25 -10.19 -7.77
C ALA A 511 8.63 -10.85 -7.63
N VAL A 512 9.71 -10.11 -7.88
CA VAL A 512 11.09 -10.49 -7.55
C VAL A 512 11.49 -9.97 -6.16
N ILE A 513 11.01 -8.79 -5.74
CA ILE A 513 11.37 -8.13 -4.46
C ILE A 513 10.23 -8.10 -3.42
N SER A 514 9.03 -8.54 -3.78
CA SER A 514 7.85 -8.49 -2.92
C SER A 514 6.94 -9.69 -3.18
N ASN A 515 6.19 -10.13 -2.16
CA ASN A 515 5.27 -11.24 -2.34
C ASN A 515 3.95 -10.79 -3.01
N PRO A 516 3.54 -11.37 -4.16
CA PRO A 516 2.34 -10.96 -4.89
C PRO A 516 1.04 -11.13 -4.10
N LEU A 517 0.95 -12.13 -3.20
CA LEU A 517 -0.25 -12.35 -2.41
C LEU A 517 -0.40 -11.33 -1.28
N LEU A 518 0.72 -10.88 -0.69
CA LEU A 518 0.70 -9.81 0.31
C LEU A 518 0.29 -8.47 -0.31
N ARG A 519 0.79 -8.13 -1.51
CA ARG A 519 0.33 -6.95 -2.26
C ARG A 519 -1.16 -7.04 -2.63
N ALA A 520 -1.66 -8.23 -2.97
CA ALA A 520 -3.08 -8.46 -3.21
C ALA A 520 -3.94 -8.35 -1.94
N PHE A 521 -3.44 -8.80 -0.79
CA PHE A 521 -4.09 -8.68 0.51
C PHE A 521 -4.20 -7.21 0.94
N ASP A 522 -3.09 -6.46 0.92
CA ASP A 522 -3.04 -5.03 1.24
C ASP A 522 -4.01 -4.20 0.37
N ASN A 523 -3.98 -4.39 -0.96
CA ASN A 523 -4.93 -3.76 -1.89
C ASN A 523 -6.41 -4.08 -1.56
N SER A 524 -6.69 -5.31 -1.08
CA SER A 524 -8.05 -5.75 -0.70
C SER A 524 -8.49 -5.21 0.66
N LEU A 525 -7.56 -4.90 1.57
CA LEU A 525 -7.81 -4.20 2.82
C LEU A 525 -8.05 -2.70 2.58
N ALA A 526 -7.25 -2.06 1.72
CA ALA A 526 -7.37 -0.64 1.38
C ALA A 526 -8.76 -0.30 0.79
N GLU A 527 -9.32 -1.20 -0.02
CA GLU A 527 -10.68 -1.09 -0.56
C GLU A 527 -11.77 -1.04 0.54
N MET A 528 -11.56 -1.69 1.69
CA MET A 528 -12.55 -1.78 2.77
C MET A 528 -12.91 -0.42 3.39
N ALA A 529 -12.02 0.57 3.33
CA ALA A 529 -12.30 1.90 3.88
C ALA A 529 -13.48 2.62 3.17
N GLU A 530 -13.74 2.29 1.90
CA GLU A 530 -14.87 2.82 1.11
C GLU A 530 -16.04 1.83 0.98
N ALA A 531 -16.06 0.78 1.80
CA ALA A 531 -17.07 -0.28 1.71
C ALA A 531 -18.51 0.15 2.05
N ASN A 532 -18.71 1.31 2.69
CA ASN A 532 -20.01 1.78 3.20
C ASN A 532 -20.45 3.09 2.52
N GLU A 533 -21.77 3.34 2.44
CA GLU A 533 -22.32 4.53 1.75
C GLU A 533 -22.01 5.87 2.44
N GLN A 534 -21.41 5.85 3.64
CA GLN A 534 -20.92 7.02 4.35
C GLN A 534 -19.39 7.20 4.22
N GLY A 535 -18.71 6.35 3.43
CA GLY A 535 -17.29 6.42 3.13
C GLY A 535 -16.85 7.80 2.65
N MET A 536 -15.64 8.20 3.03
CA MET A 536 -15.11 9.55 2.87
C MET A 536 -15.17 10.03 1.42
N ILE A 537 -14.96 9.12 0.47
CA ILE A 537 -14.91 9.39 -0.97
C ILE A 537 -16.22 8.96 -1.64
N THR A 538 -16.79 7.80 -1.26
CA THR A 538 -18.03 7.24 -1.82
C THR A 538 -19.20 8.22 -1.71
N LYS A 539 -19.36 8.86 -0.55
CA LYS A 539 -20.46 9.80 -0.29
C LYS A 539 -20.35 11.07 -1.16
N PRO A 540 -19.19 11.76 -1.24
CA PRO A 540 -18.96 12.78 -2.25
C PRO A 540 -19.11 12.32 -3.71
N VAL A 541 -18.66 11.12 -4.09
CA VAL A 541 -18.84 10.59 -5.46
C VAL A 541 -20.33 10.44 -5.79
N VAL A 542 -21.11 9.80 -4.92
CA VAL A 542 -22.57 9.66 -5.09
C VAL A 542 -23.24 11.03 -5.18
N TYR A 543 -22.88 11.98 -4.32
CA TYR A 543 -23.44 13.34 -4.35
C TYR A 543 -23.07 14.11 -5.63
N ALA A 544 -21.82 14.00 -6.09
CA ALA A 544 -21.36 14.58 -7.35
C ALA A 544 -22.05 13.98 -8.57
N ILE A 545 -22.47 12.73 -8.50
CA ILE A 545 -23.28 12.06 -9.53
C ILE A 545 -24.75 12.50 -9.48
N THR A 546 -25.39 12.49 -8.30
CA THR A 546 -26.85 12.63 -8.21
C THR A 546 -27.33 14.09 -8.16
N ASN A 547 -26.60 14.97 -7.47
CA ASN A 547 -27.01 16.38 -7.29
C ASN A 547 -27.15 17.17 -8.60
N PRO A 548 -26.24 17.07 -9.60
CA PRO A 548 -26.40 17.78 -10.87
C PRO A 548 -27.65 17.31 -11.64
N ILE A 549 -27.91 16.01 -11.65
CA ILE A 549 -29.12 15.40 -12.25
C ILE A 549 -30.40 15.85 -11.52
N GLU A 550 -30.38 15.88 -10.19
CA GLU A 550 -31.52 16.35 -9.39
C GLU A 550 -31.85 17.84 -9.65
N LYS A 551 -30.82 18.69 -9.80
CA LYS A 551 -30.98 20.11 -10.16
C LYS A 551 -31.54 20.28 -11.56
N GLU A 552 -31.05 19.53 -12.54
CA GLU A 552 -31.53 19.60 -13.93
C GLU A 552 -33.00 19.13 -14.03
N LEU A 553 -33.39 18.08 -13.30
CA LEU A 553 -34.80 17.68 -13.17
C LEU A 553 -35.64 18.76 -12.47
N LYS A 554 -35.15 19.38 -11.39
CA LYS A 554 -35.84 20.52 -10.75
C LYS A 554 -35.99 21.73 -11.69
N GLN A 555 -35.03 21.97 -12.59
CA GLN A 555 -35.15 23.01 -13.63
C GLN A 555 -36.19 22.67 -14.69
N PHE A 556 -36.30 21.41 -15.09
CA PHE A 556 -37.34 20.93 -16.00
C PHE A 556 -38.74 21.08 -15.37
N LEU A 557 -38.93 20.64 -14.13
CA LEU A 557 -40.21 20.68 -13.41
C LEU A 557 -40.72 22.09 -13.10
N LYS A 558 -39.86 23.11 -13.13
CA LYS A 558 -40.28 24.52 -13.10
C LYS A 558 -41.05 24.94 -14.36
N LYS A 559 -40.91 24.21 -15.48
CA LYS A 559 -41.58 24.46 -16.76
C LYS A 559 -42.72 23.47 -17.00
N GLU A 560 -42.53 22.20 -16.67
CA GLU A 560 -43.52 21.13 -16.88
C GLU A 560 -43.96 20.52 -15.53
N LYS A 561 -45.03 21.09 -14.94
CA LYS A 561 -45.55 20.67 -13.62
C LYS A 561 -46.09 19.24 -13.59
N GLU A 562 -46.66 18.79 -14.71
CA GLU A 562 -47.39 17.52 -14.83
C GLU A 562 -46.47 16.30 -14.71
N SER A 563 -45.21 16.41 -15.17
CA SER A 563 -44.21 15.34 -15.15
C SER A 563 -43.52 15.12 -13.79
N LYS A 564 -44.07 15.67 -12.69
CA LYS A 564 -43.42 15.67 -11.37
C LYS A 564 -43.24 14.27 -10.78
N LYS A 565 -44.21 13.37 -10.96
CA LYS A 565 -44.14 12.00 -10.40
C LYS A 565 -43.08 11.18 -11.15
N GLU A 566 -43.06 11.34 -12.47
CA GLU A 566 -42.21 10.65 -13.43
C GLU A 566 -40.75 11.05 -13.25
N ALA A 567 -40.48 12.36 -13.08
CA ALA A 567 -39.14 12.85 -12.78
C ALA A 567 -38.60 12.36 -11.41
N ILE A 568 -39.48 12.26 -10.39
CA ILE A 568 -39.10 11.71 -9.07
C ILE A 568 -38.81 10.21 -9.16
N LEU A 569 -39.63 9.44 -9.88
CA LEU A 569 -39.39 8.01 -10.06
C LEU A 569 -38.10 7.76 -10.85
N LEU A 570 -37.87 8.49 -11.96
CA LEU A 570 -36.64 8.40 -12.74
C LEU A 570 -35.40 8.72 -11.89
N TYR A 571 -35.45 9.76 -11.04
CA TYR A 571 -34.35 10.12 -10.14
C TYR A 571 -34.07 9.03 -9.09
N ASN A 572 -35.11 8.49 -8.47
CA ASN A 572 -34.98 7.46 -7.43
C ASN A 572 -34.44 6.15 -8.02
N THR A 573 -34.93 5.73 -9.19
CA THR A 573 -34.40 4.57 -9.93
C THR A 573 -32.95 4.80 -10.34
N PHE A 574 -32.61 5.99 -10.87
CA PHE A 574 -31.23 6.36 -11.20
C PHE A 574 -30.29 6.29 -9.98
N LYS A 575 -30.68 6.88 -8.85
CA LYS A 575 -29.89 6.81 -7.61
C LYS A 575 -29.71 5.36 -7.14
N SER A 576 -30.73 4.51 -7.25
CA SER A 576 -30.64 3.09 -6.93
C SER A 576 -29.67 2.35 -7.86
N ILE A 577 -29.74 2.59 -9.17
CA ILE A 577 -28.86 1.96 -10.17
C ILE A 577 -27.41 2.42 -10.00
N VAL A 578 -27.17 3.70 -9.71
CA VAL A 578 -25.84 4.24 -9.37
C VAL A 578 -25.28 3.47 -8.17
N LEU A 579 -25.99 3.41 -7.04
CA LEU A 579 -25.54 2.68 -5.84
C LEU A 579 -25.33 1.17 -6.07
N LYS A 580 -26.11 0.55 -6.97
CA LYS A 580 -25.95 -0.86 -7.39
C LYS A 580 -24.74 -1.09 -8.33
N ARG A 581 -24.26 -0.07 -9.06
CA ARG A 581 -23.25 -0.22 -10.13
C ARG A 581 -21.90 0.42 -9.83
N ILE A 582 -21.83 1.48 -9.02
CA ILE A 582 -20.53 2.06 -8.62
C ILE A 582 -19.76 1.10 -7.71
N HIS A 583 -18.45 1.25 -7.76
CA HIS A 583 -17.51 0.66 -6.82
C HIS A 583 -16.28 1.56 -6.78
N LEU A 584 -15.72 1.84 -5.60
CA LEU A 584 -14.44 2.54 -5.47
C LEU A 584 -13.35 1.51 -5.21
N HIS A 585 -12.40 1.42 -6.14
CA HIS A 585 -11.29 0.49 -6.04
C HIS A 585 -10.01 1.22 -5.64
N TYR A 586 -9.22 0.66 -4.72
CA TYR A 586 -7.93 1.25 -4.35
C TYR A 586 -6.85 0.89 -5.38
N ASP A 587 -6.18 1.92 -5.87
CA ASP A 587 -5.17 1.88 -6.91
C ASP A 587 -3.85 2.48 -6.39
N PRO A 588 -2.83 1.65 -6.12
CA PRO A 588 -1.53 2.12 -5.64
C PRO A 588 -0.68 2.83 -6.71
N ASP A 589 -1.12 2.87 -7.98
CA ASP A 589 -0.46 3.59 -9.09
C ASP A 589 -1.50 4.37 -9.92
N ILE A 590 -2.16 5.33 -9.28
CA ILE A 590 -3.31 6.04 -9.86
C ILE A 590 -2.94 6.99 -11.02
N ASN A 591 -1.64 7.23 -11.25
CA ASN A 591 -1.09 8.32 -12.06
C ASN A 591 -0.44 7.85 -13.39
N GLU A 592 -1.11 6.98 -14.15
CA GLU A 592 -0.62 6.38 -15.41
C GLU A 592 -0.04 7.36 -16.48
N LYS A 593 -0.38 8.67 -16.41
CA LYS A 593 -0.14 9.70 -17.44
C LYS A 593 -0.01 11.13 -16.85
N MET A 594 1.14 11.46 -16.26
CA MET A 594 1.62 12.85 -16.20
C MET A 594 2.81 12.98 -17.16
N GLU A 595 2.69 13.86 -18.15
CA GLU A 595 3.54 13.88 -19.36
C GLU A 595 4.84 14.70 -19.19
N ASN A 596 5.14 15.13 -17.95
CA ASN A 596 6.37 15.85 -17.56
C ASN A 596 7.01 15.11 -16.37
N HIS A 597 8.29 14.73 -16.48
CA HIS A 597 8.96 13.83 -15.53
C HIS A 597 9.35 14.47 -14.18
N GLU A 598 9.21 15.77 -14.01
CA GLU A 598 9.84 16.54 -12.92
C GLU A 598 9.15 16.37 -11.56
N HIS A 599 7.84 16.08 -11.54
CA HIS A 599 7.04 15.99 -10.32
C HIS A 599 6.08 14.79 -10.36
N PHE A 600 6.63 13.57 -10.33
CA PHE A 600 5.82 12.38 -10.10
C PHE A 600 5.35 12.33 -8.64
N SER A 601 4.11 12.78 -8.41
CA SER A 601 3.28 12.28 -7.31
C SER A 601 2.95 10.79 -7.58
N LYS A 602 3.96 9.94 -7.35
CA LYS A 602 3.99 9.09 -6.16
C LYS A 602 2.85 9.50 -5.20
N GLU A 603 1.67 8.86 -5.28
CA GLU A 603 0.31 9.36 -4.96
C GLU A 603 -0.66 8.18 -5.21
N GLY A 604 -0.91 7.31 -4.22
CA GLY A 604 -1.95 6.27 -4.29
C GLY A 604 -3.37 6.81 -4.07
N GLY A 605 -4.42 6.05 -4.43
CA GLY A 605 -5.79 6.49 -4.13
C GLY A 605 -6.92 5.65 -4.69
N PHE A 606 -8.12 6.22 -4.77
CA PHE A 606 -9.37 5.54 -5.14
C PHE A 606 -9.87 5.93 -6.54
N VAL A 607 -10.24 4.93 -7.33
CA VAL A 607 -10.76 5.09 -8.70
C VAL A 607 -12.18 4.53 -8.79
N LEU A 608 -13.05 5.22 -9.53
CA LEU A 608 -14.41 4.77 -9.78
C LEU A 608 -14.42 3.62 -10.80
N TYR A 609 -15.19 2.58 -10.51
CA TYR A 609 -15.47 1.47 -11.41
C TYR A 609 -16.98 1.27 -11.57
N ASP A 610 -17.40 0.95 -12.81
CA ASP A 610 -18.71 0.40 -13.12
C ASP A 610 -18.64 -1.13 -13.08
N THR A 611 -19.33 -1.75 -12.12
CA THR A 611 -19.36 -3.20 -11.98
C THR A 611 -20.12 -3.93 -13.10
N LYS A 612 -20.94 -3.20 -13.87
CA LYS A 612 -21.89 -3.74 -14.87
C LYS A 612 -22.83 -4.82 -14.29
N GLY A 613 -23.05 -4.78 -12.97
CA GLY A 613 -23.78 -5.82 -12.22
C GLY A 613 -23.12 -7.20 -12.33
N LYS A 614 -21.78 -7.27 -12.38
CA LYS A 614 -21.00 -8.51 -12.46
C LYS A 614 -20.14 -8.66 -11.20
N SER A 615 -20.03 -9.88 -10.69
CA SER A 615 -19.16 -10.24 -9.55
C SER A 615 -17.68 -10.42 -9.92
N LEU A 616 -17.29 -10.20 -11.18
CA LEU A 616 -15.96 -10.46 -11.71
C LEU A 616 -15.32 -9.14 -12.13
N THR A 617 -14.24 -8.72 -11.44
CA THR A 617 -13.49 -7.49 -11.72
C THR A 617 -12.97 -7.40 -13.15
N SER A 618 -12.61 -8.52 -13.78
CA SER A 618 -12.21 -8.57 -15.18
C SER A 618 -13.32 -8.19 -16.18
N LYS A 619 -14.55 -7.96 -15.71
CA LYS A 619 -15.70 -7.43 -16.47
C LYS A 619 -16.16 -6.04 -16.02
N TRP A 620 -15.54 -5.47 -14.98
CA TRP A 620 -15.80 -4.10 -14.56
C TRP A 620 -15.17 -3.12 -15.56
N THR A 621 -15.54 -1.85 -15.48
CA THR A 621 -15.00 -0.81 -16.35
C THR A 621 -14.51 0.36 -15.50
N ARG A 622 -13.21 0.64 -15.59
CA ARG A 622 -12.55 1.76 -14.93
C ARG A 622 -13.11 3.07 -15.49
N ILE A 623 -13.39 4.01 -14.59
CA ILE A 623 -13.89 5.34 -14.88
C ILE A 623 -12.91 6.30 -14.22
N ASP A 624 -11.89 6.72 -14.97
CA ASP A 624 -10.79 7.57 -14.48
C ASP A 624 -10.63 8.85 -15.29
N SER A 625 -11.59 9.19 -16.16
CA SER A 625 -11.58 10.39 -17.01
C SER A 625 -12.93 11.12 -17.05
N PRO A 626 -12.97 12.43 -17.37
CA PRO A 626 -14.23 13.17 -17.55
C PRO A 626 -15.12 12.56 -18.64
N GLU A 627 -14.54 11.96 -19.67
CA GLU A 627 -15.22 11.32 -20.79
C GLU A 627 -15.88 10.00 -20.37
N SER A 628 -15.12 9.10 -19.73
CA SER A 628 -15.66 7.83 -19.24
C SER A 628 -16.70 8.02 -18.12
N PHE A 629 -16.55 9.07 -17.30
CA PHE A 629 -17.53 9.46 -16.29
C PHE A 629 -18.85 9.94 -16.93
N ARG A 630 -18.76 10.77 -17.98
CA ARG A 630 -19.93 11.20 -18.76
C ARG A 630 -20.66 10.00 -19.39
N GLU A 631 -19.92 9.08 -20.01
CA GLU A 631 -20.49 7.89 -20.66
C GLU A 631 -21.22 7.00 -19.63
N PHE A 632 -20.57 6.71 -18.50
CA PHE A 632 -21.17 5.99 -17.39
C PHE A 632 -22.50 6.62 -16.93
N ILE A 633 -22.54 7.93 -16.69
CA ILE A 633 -23.79 8.58 -16.23
C ILE A 633 -24.87 8.63 -17.33
N SER A 634 -24.49 8.69 -18.60
CA SER A 634 -25.43 8.53 -19.74
C SER A 634 -26.07 7.13 -19.73
N ASP A 635 -25.26 6.08 -19.53
CA ASP A 635 -25.70 4.68 -19.45
C ASP A 635 -26.58 4.41 -18.23
N MET A 636 -26.29 5.02 -17.07
CA MET A 636 -27.13 4.89 -15.87
C MET A 636 -28.54 5.43 -16.12
N ILE A 637 -28.68 6.58 -16.79
CA ILE A 637 -29.99 7.16 -17.14
C ILE A 637 -30.76 6.27 -18.14
N VAL A 638 -30.07 5.67 -19.11
CA VAL A 638 -30.70 4.71 -20.05
C VAL A 638 -31.18 3.45 -19.32
N LEU A 639 -30.38 2.88 -18.41
CA LEU A 639 -30.85 1.76 -17.59
C LEU A 639 -32.01 2.16 -16.67
N SER A 640 -32.02 3.37 -16.12
CA SER A 640 -33.09 3.86 -15.24
C SER A 640 -34.43 3.89 -15.94
N PHE A 641 -34.45 4.29 -17.21
CA PHE A 641 -35.65 4.21 -18.04
C PHE A 641 -36.04 2.77 -18.36
N ASN A 642 -35.07 1.91 -18.67
CA ASN A 642 -35.32 0.49 -18.96
C ASN A 642 -35.81 -0.31 -17.73
N GLU A 643 -35.45 0.06 -16.50
CA GLU A 643 -35.97 -0.53 -15.25
C GLU A 643 -37.42 -0.03 -14.95
N ILE A 644 -37.81 1.14 -15.48
CA ILE A 644 -39.17 1.70 -15.36
C ILE A 644 -40.13 1.19 -16.44
N LEU A 645 -39.67 0.97 -17.68
CA LEU A 645 -40.53 0.54 -18.81
C LEU A 645 -41.45 -0.66 -18.49
N PRO A 646 -41.01 -1.73 -17.80
CA PRO A 646 -41.89 -2.82 -17.38
C PRO A 646 -43.05 -2.38 -16.49
N THR A 647 -42.84 -1.42 -15.57
CA THR A 647 -43.91 -0.95 -14.66
C THR A 647 -44.94 -0.07 -15.36
N LEU A 648 -44.70 0.33 -16.61
CA LEU A 648 -45.68 1.00 -17.46
C LEU A 648 -46.51 0.02 -18.30
N SER A 649 -46.15 -1.27 -18.33
CA SER A 649 -46.89 -2.29 -19.09
C SER A 649 -48.23 -2.69 -18.46
N GLU A 650 -48.43 -2.37 -17.19
CA GLU A 650 -49.68 -2.57 -16.43
C GLU A 650 -50.67 -1.40 -16.59
N LEU A 651 -50.32 -0.36 -17.35
CA LEU A 651 -51.17 0.81 -17.61
C LEU A 651 -51.95 0.67 -18.91
N GLU A 652 -53.13 1.31 -18.97
CA GLU A 652 -53.92 1.45 -20.20
C GLU A 652 -53.08 1.97 -21.38
N PRO A 653 -53.28 1.49 -22.62
CA PRO A 653 -52.37 1.73 -23.74
C PRO A 653 -52.04 3.20 -24.01
N ASP A 654 -53.03 4.10 -23.92
CA ASP A 654 -52.82 5.53 -24.14
C ASP A 654 -52.07 6.20 -22.98
N LEU A 655 -52.39 5.83 -21.74
CA LEU A 655 -51.68 6.32 -20.55
C LEU A 655 -50.23 5.82 -20.54
N LYS A 656 -50.00 4.55 -20.89
CA LYS A 656 -48.65 3.99 -21.10
C LYS A 656 -47.87 4.83 -22.11
N LYS A 657 -48.46 5.09 -23.28
CA LYS A 657 -47.84 5.87 -24.37
C LYS A 657 -47.56 7.33 -23.96
N GLU A 658 -48.43 7.95 -23.17
CA GLU A 658 -48.20 9.27 -22.55
C GLU A 658 -46.98 9.23 -21.61
N LYS A 659 -46.92 8.26 -20.70
CA LYS A 659 -45.80 8.12 -19.75
C LYS A 659 -44.49 7.80 -20.46
N GLU A 660 -44.49 6.89 -21.43
CA GLU A 660 -43.32 6.59 -22.27
C GLU A 660 -42.83 7.85 -23.01
N LEU A 661 -43.73 8.70 -23.52
CA LEU A 661 -43.36 9.97 -24.14
C LEU A 661 -42.74 10.95 -23.12
N ILE A 662 -43.28 11.05 -21.90
CA ILE A 662 -42.70 11.87 -20.81
C ILE A 662 -41.29 11.38 -20.46
N TYR A 663 -41.10 10.09 -20.22
CA TYR A 663 -39.77 9.54 -19.90
C TYR A 663 -38.77 9.70 -21.05
N ASN A 664 -39.18 9.49 -22.31
CA ASN A 664 -38.31 9.74 -23.46
C ASN A 664 -37.89 11.22 -23.55
N ARG A 665 -38.77 12.17 -23.25
CA ARG A 665 -38.44 13.61 -23.19
C ARG A 665 -37.46 13.91 -22.03
N LEU A 666 -37.68 13.33 -20.85
CA LEU A 666 -36.76 13.43 -19.69
C LEU A 666 -35.36 12.87 -20.01
N VAL A 667 -35.27 11.65 -20.53
CA VAL A 667 -34.01 10.98 -20.90
C VAL A 667 -33.27 11.76 -21.97
N LYS A 668 -33.96 12.20 -23.03
CA LYS A 668 -33.36 13.01 -24.11
C LYS A 668 -32.81 14.34 -23.58
N ARG A 669 -33.50 14.97 -22.62
CA ARG A 669 -33.03 16.18 -21.94
C ARG A 669 -31.78 15.90 -21.09
N LEU A 670 -31.83 14.90 -20.21
CA LEU A 670 -30.72 14.56 -19.33
C LEU A 670 -29.46 14.17 -20.09
N ARG A 671 -29.57 13.36 -21.15
CA ARG A 671 -28.41 13.02 -21.99
C ARG A 671 -27.80 14.24 -22.69
N LYS A 672 -28.61 15.23 -23.11
CA LYS A 672 -28.09 16.52 -23.63
C LYS A 672 -27.35 17.33 -22.55
N TYR A 673 -27.84 17.33 -21.31
CA TYR A 673 -27.20 18.00 -20.18
C TYR A 673 -25.88 17.30 -19.75
N ILE A 674 -25.89 15.97 -19.61
CA ILE A 674 -24.72 15.12 -19.31
C ILE A 674 -23.60 15.31 -20.35
N ASN A 675 -23.97 15.42 -21.63
CA ASN A 675 -23.02 15.65 -22.72
C ASN A 675 -22.41 17.07 -22.75
N SER A 676 -22.85 18.00 -21.89
CA SER A 676 -22.30 19.36 -21.82
C SER A 676 -20.97 19.43 -21.03
N LYS A 677 -20.26 20.56 -21.16
CA LYS A 677 -19.17 20.95 -20.24
C LYS A 677 -19.69 21.33 -18.85
N PHE A 678 -20.92 21.83 -18.75
CA PHE A 678 -21.53 22.30 -17.51
C PHE A 678 -21.74 21.18 -16.50
N PHE A 679 -22.26 20.02 -16.92
CA PHE A 679 -22.45 18.85 -16.05
C PHE A 679 -21.14 18.42 -15.34
N LEU A 680 -20.02 18.37 -16.07
CA LEU A 680 -18.73 17.97 -15.51
C LEU A 680 -18.16 19.02 -14.54
N LEU A 681 -18.31 20.32 -14.85
CA LEU A 681 -17.92 21.39 -13.93
C LEU A 681 -18.79 21.40 -12.66
N GLU A 682 -20.09 21.15 -12.79
CA GLU A 682 -20.99 21.04 -11.64
C GLU A 682 -20.70 19.78 -10.81
N SER A 683 -20.34 18.66 -11.44
CA SER A 683 -19.91 17.42 -10.77
C SER A 683 -18.62 17.65 -9.97
N LEU A 684 -17.59 18.26 -10.59
CA LEU A 684 -16.34 18.62 -9.90
C LEU A 684 -16.57 19.59 -8.74
N SER A 685 -17.50 20.53 -8.89
CA SER A 685 -17.87 21.49 -7.85
C SER A 685 -18.63 20.84 -6.68
N CYS A 686 -19.52 19.89 -6.98
CA CYS A 686 -20.23 19.11 -5.97
C CYS A 686 -19.32 18.13 -5.23
N PHE A 687 -18.25 17.65 -5.89
CA PHE A 687 -17.23 16.79 -5.28
C PHE A 687 -16.27 17.59 -4.39
N TYR A 688 -15.57 18.57 -4.97
CA TYR A 688 -14.59 19.41 -4.28
C TYR A 688 -14.54 20.81 -4.89
N PRO A 689 -15.19 21.83 -4.28
CA PRO A 689 -15.37 23.15 -4.88
C PRO A 689 -14.07 23.87 -5.30
N ALA A 690 -12.94 23.56 -4.68
CA ALA A 690 -11.65 24.16 -5.02
C ALA A 690 -11.18 23.84 -6.45
N ASN A 691 -11.67 22.74 -7.06
CA ASN A 691 -11.42 22.42 -8.47
C ASN A 691 -11.78 23.57 -9.43
N LEU A 692 -12.80 24.37 -9.11
CA LEU A 692 -13.20 25.50 -9.94
C LEU A 692 -12.23 26.70 -9.90
N LYS A 693 -11.22 26.68 -9.01
CA LYS A 693 -10.15 27.69 -8.97
C LYS A 693 -9.04 27.42 -9.99
N MET A 694 -9.03 26.26 -10.63
CA MET A 694 -8.00 25.87 -11.60
C MET A 694 -8.25 26.50 -12.98
N ASN A 695 -7.19 26.88 -13.69
CA ASN A 695 -7.30 27.30 -15.09
C ASN A 695 -7.73 26.11 -15.97
N ASP A 696 -8.88 26.25 -16.62
CA ASP A 696 -9.64 25.22 -17.36
C ASP A 696 -9.66 23.83 -16.67
N PRO A 697 -10.51 23.64 -15.63
CA PRO A 697 -10.48 22.44 -14.79
C PRO A 697 -10.65 21.11 -15.53
N LEU A 698 -11.29 21.11 -16.71
CA LEU A 698 -11.46 19.89 -17.52
C LEU A 698 -10.29 19.57 -18.45
N LYS A 699 -9.32 20.47 -18.61
CA LYS A 699 -8.00 20.13 -19.20
C LYS A 699 -7.00 19.82 -18.10
N SER A 700 -7.03 20.61 -17.02
CA SER A 700 -6.10 20.51 -15.89
C SER A 700 -6.45 19.41 -14.88
N TRP A 701 -7.50 18.61 -15.09
CA TRP A 701 -8.02 17.66 -14.09
C TRP A 701 -7.00 16.64 -13.58
N ARG A 702 -6.02 16.23 -14.42
CA ARG A 702 -4.94 15.32 -13.98
C ARG A 702 -4.04 15.91 -12.89
N LYS A 703 -3.99 17.24 -12.80
CA LYS A 703 -3.30 18.01 -11.74
C LYS A 703 -4.17 18.21 -10.49
N SER A 704 -5.41 17.69 -10.46
CA SER A 704 -6.23 17.64 -9.25
C SER A 704 -6.11 16.27 -8.59
N GLN A 705 -5.87 16.28 -7.28
CA GLN A 705 -5.99 15.12 -6.41
C GLN A 705 -7.46 14.68 -6.28
N TYR A 706 -8.44 15.60 -6.31
CA TYR A 706 -9.81 15.32 -5.86
C TYR A 706 -10.84 15.44 -6.99
N THR A 707 -11.19 14.32 -7.65
CA THR A 707 -12.24 14.27 -8.69
C THR A 707 -13.20 13.09 -8.48
N PRO A 708 -14.48 13.17 -8.92
CA PRO A 708 -15.48 12.13 -8.66
C PRO A 708 -15.29 10.84 -9.48
N TRP A 709 -14.28 10.79 -10.36
CA TRP A 709 -13.82 9.58 -11.06
C TRP A 709 -12.47 9.07 -10.52
N ARG A 710 -11.62 9.95 -10.00
CA ARG A 710 -10.28 9.64 -9.49
C ARG A 710 -9.92 10.54 -8.31
N THR A 711 -9.70 9.94 -7.13
CA THR A 711 -9.28 10.66 -5.92
C THR A 711 -7.94 10.12 -5.43
N ILE A 712 -6.88 10.94 -5.52
CA ILE A 712 -5.57 10.67 -4.96
C ILE A 712 -5.63 11.07 -3.48
N ALA A 713 -5.67 10.07 -2.61
CA ALA A 713 -5.75 10.21 -1.15
C ALA A 713 -5.66 8.83 -0.47
N GLY A 714 -5.09 8.78 0.73
CA GLY A 714 -5.32 7.68 1.67
C GLY A 714 -6.71 7.70 2.29
N ASN A 715 -6.96 6.86 3.29
CA ASN A 715 -8.23 6.78 4.01
C ASN A 715 -8.03 6.45 5.50
N PHE A 716 -9.11 6.24 6.25
CA PHE A 716 -9.06 5.94 7.68
C PHE A 716 -8.85 4.44 7.94
N GLY A 717 -7.76 4.09 8.65
CA GLY A 717 -7.47 2.71 9.06
C GLY A 717 -8.54 2.11 9.97
N GLU A 718 -9.23 2.96 10.75
CA GLU A 718 -10.45 2.61 11.49
C GLU A 718 -11.46 1.85 10.61
N LYS A 719 -11.73 2.35 9.40
CA LYS A 719 -12.78 1.79 8.52
C LYS A 719 -12.34 0.51 7.82
N VAL A 720 -11.03 0.31 7.65
CA VAL A 720 -10.49 -1.01 7.32
C VAL A 720 -10.75 -1.98 8.48
N ARG A 721 -10.39 -1.63 9.72
CA ARG A 721 -10.57 -2.48 10.91
C ARG A 721 -12.05 -2.80 11.20
N GLU A 722 -12.96 -1.82 11.12
CA GLU A 722 -14.41 -2.01 11.35
C GLU A 722 -15.00 -3.04 10.37
N ILE A 723 -14.70 -2.86 9.08
CA ILE A 723 -15.25 -3.70 8.00
C ILE A 723 -14.60 -5.09 7.99
N TYR A 724 -13.29 -5.18 8.27
CA TYR A 724 -12.57 -6.44 8.37
C TYR A 724 -13.12 -7.35 9.48
N ASN A 725 -13.45 -6.78 10.64
CA ASN A 725 -13.94 -7.52 11.80
C ASN A 725 -15.45 -7.84 11.77
N GLU A 726 -16.17 -7.39 10.73
CA GLU A 726 -17.63 -7.45 10.59
C GLU A 726 -18.42 -6.86 11.78
N LYS A 727 -17.78 -5.95 12.55
CA LYS A 727 -18.27 -5.45 13.84
C LYS A 727 -17.85 -3.99 14.05
N PRO A 728 -18.68 -3.17 14.73
CA PRO A 728 -18.21 -1.92 15.31
C PRO A 728 -16.98 -2.17 16.19
N LEU A 729 -15.99 -1.29 16.09
CA LEU A 729 -14.83 -1.32 16.98
C LEU A 729 -15.25 -0.97 18.42
N PRO A 730 -14.50 -1.41 19.45
CA PRO A 730 -14.76 -1.03 20.83
C PRO A 730 -14.62 0.48 21.03
N SER A 731 -14.96 0.99 22.23
CA SER A 731 -14.75 2.40 22.56
C SER A 731 -13.30 2.81 22.33
N GLU A 732 -13.13 3.74 21.39
CA GLU A 732 -11.85 4.27 20.94
C GLU A 732 -11.03 4.83 22.09
N LYS A 733 -9.78 4.36 22.22
CA LYS A 733 -8.79 4.99 23.08
C LYS A 733 -8.07 6.05 22.24
N LYS A 734 -8.04 7.28 22.74
CA LYS A 734 -7.25 8.36 22.16
C LYS A 734 -6.11 8.70 23.09
N LEU A 735 -4.88 8.66 22.60
CA LEU A 735 -3.82 9.47 23.19
C LEU A 735 -4.03 10.89 22.66
N LEU A 736 -4.11 11.87 23.56
CA LEU A 736 -4.10 13.26 23.15
C LEU A 736 -2.72 13.62 22.59
N PRO A 737 -2.61 14.71 21.80
CA PRO A 737 -1.33 15.35 21.53
C PRO A 737 -0.49 15.46 22.81
N VAL A 738 0.74 14.96 22.77
CA VAL A 738 1.65 14.95 23.92
C VAL A 738 2.67 16.06 23.74
N ASP A 739 2.56 17.10 24.56
CA ASP A 739 3.29 18.37 24.39
C ASP A 739 4.83 18.24 24.47
N ASN A 740 5.35 17.09 24.92
CA ASN A 740 6.78 16.77 24.92
C ASN A 740 7.06 15.25 24.97
N THR A 741 8.34 14.89 24.79
CA THR A 741 8.85 13.52 24.81
C THR A 741 8.76 12.82 26.18
N GLU A 742 8.74 13.55 27.30
CA GLU A 742 8.53 12.95 28.62
C GLU A 742 7.13 12.37 28.74
N ILE A 743 6.10 13.20 28.49
CA ILE A 743 4.70 12.78 28.59
C ILE A 743 4.42 11.66 27.58
N CYS A 744 5.00 11.73 26.38
CA CYS A 744 4.93 10.64 25.41
C CYS A 744 5.46 9.32 25.99
N LEU A 745 6.65 9.33 26.60
CA LEU A 745 7.26 8.12 27.17
C LEU A 745 6.45 7.56 28.35
N MET A 746 5.94 8.41 29.24
CA MET A 746 5.05 7.97 30.32
C MET A 746 3.76 7.34 29.75
N THR A 747 3.14 8.00 28.77
CA THR A 747 1.91 7.52 28.12
C THR A 747 2.12 6.18 27.41
N LEU A 748 3.24 6.01 26.72
CA LEU A 748 3.60 4.73 26.08
C LEU A 748 3.79 3.61 27.12
N ALA A 749 4.38 3.90 28.28
CA ALA A 749 4.51 2.95 29.38
C ALA A 749 3.15 2.60 30.02
N GLU A 750 2.27 3.58 30.21
CA GLU A 750 0.88 3.37 30.66
C GLU A 750 0.11 2.47 29.69
N VAL A 751 0.20 2.71 28.37
CA VAL A 751 -0.48 1.88 27.36
C VAL A 751 0.07 0.44 27.37
N ARG A 752 1.40 0.24 27.45
CA ARG A 752 2.01 -1.10 27.64
C ARG A 752 1.44 -1.80 28.88
N ASN A 753 1.27 -1.08 29.99
CA ASN A 753 0.73 -1.63 31.23
C ASN A 753 -0.78 -1.93 31.14
N LEU A 754 -1.58 -1.11 30.44
CA LEU A 754 -2.99 -1.39 30.15
C LEU A 754 -3.16 -2.65 29.29
N TYR A 755 -2.31 -2.85 28.27
CA TYR A 755 -2.30 -4.09 27.50
C TYR A 755 -1.87 -5.29 28.36
N ARG A 756 -0.82 -5.16 29.20
CA ARG A 756 -0.37 -6.23 30.12
C ARG A 756 -1.45 -6.65 31.13
N ALA A 757 -2.31 -5.71 31.54
CA ALA A 757 -3.43 -5.96 32.44
C ALA A 757 -4.62 -6.66 31.77
N SER A 758 -4.75 -6.62 30.44
CA SER A 758 -5.89 -7.21 29.71
C SER A 758 -5.93 -8.74 29.70
N GLY A 759 -4.86 -9.39 30.15
CA GLY A 759 -4.70 -10.85 30.15
C GLY A 759 -3.84 -11.38 29.00
N ASP A 760 -3.68 -10.61 27.92
CA ASP A 760 -2.86 -10.95 26.76
C ASP A 760 -1.36 -10.73 27.01
N LYS A 761 -0.80 -11.49 27.97
CA LYS A 761 0.58 -11.34 28.42
C LYS A 761 1.58 -11.89 27.41
N ASP A 762 1.22 -12.97 26.73
CA ASP A 762 2.13 -13.69 25.83
C ASP A 762 2.37 -12.89 24.54
N SER A 763 1.38 -12.14 24.04
CA SER A 763 1.60 -11.27 22.88
C SER A 763 2.57 -10.12 23.18
N LEU A 764 2.54 -9.54 24.39
CA LEU A 764 3.37 -8.38 24.74
C LEU A 764 4.83 -8.74 25.08
N ILE A 765 5.09 -10.02 25.32
CA ILE A 765 6.45 -10.56 25.49
C ILE A 765 7.06 -10.86 24.11
N ASN A 766 6.25 -11.32 23.14
CA ASN A 766 6.67 -11.54 21.76
C ASN A 766 7.11 -10.21 21.09
N CYS A 767 8.37 -10.13 20.64
CA CYS A 767 8.91 -8.92 20.03
C CYS A 767 8.26 -8.55 18.68
N GLN A 768 7.51 -9.47 18.05
CA GLN A 768 6.74 -9.16 16.86
C GLN A 768 5.44 -8.40 17.11
N SER A 769 4.83 -8.49 18.30
CA SER A 769 3.46 -8.02 18.50
C SER A 769 3.28 -6.54 18.15
N LYS A 770 2.31 -6.28 17.26
CA LYS A 770 2.03 -4.98 16.67
C LYS A 770 0.68 -4.46 17.16
N VAL A 771 0.64 -3.30 17.81
CA VAL A 771 -0.64 -2.63 18.12
C VAL A 771 -0.95 -1.60 17.03
N PRO A 772 -2.03 -1.77 16.23
CA PRO A 772 -2.34 -0.83 15.14
C PRO A 772 -2.79 0.53 15.69
N VAL A 773 -2.05 1.57 15.31
CA VAL A 773 -2.30 2.97 15.67
C VAL A 773 -2.42 3.80 14.41
N TYR A 774 -3.31 4.79 14.42
CA TYR A 774 -3.35 5.81 13.38
C TYR A 774 -3.44 7.22 13.97
N THR A 775 -2.89 8.18 13.24
CA THR A 775 -3.11 9.61 13.44
C THR A 775 -3.92 10.14 12.25
N ARG A 776 -4.11 11.46 12.17
CA ARG A 776 -4.75 12.09 11.00
C ARG A 776 -3.90 12.08 9.73
N THR A 777 -2.61 11.73 9.82
CA THR A 777 -1.64 11.88 8.73
C THR A 777 -0.86 10.61 8.40
N HIS A 778 -0.72 9.67 9.36
CA HIS A 778 -0.05 8.39 9.13
C HIS A 778 -0.70 7.27 9.95
N ALA A 779 -0.44 6.01 9.60
CA ALA A 779 -0.81 4.85 10.39
C ALA A 779 0.40 3.92 10.55
N PHE A 780 0.62 3.45 11.77
CA PHE A 780 1.83 2.74 12.22
C PHE A 780 1.47 1.68 13.26
N ASN A 781 2.46 0.95 13.77
CA ASN A 781 2.25 -0.13 14.73
C ASN A 781 3.12 0.05 15.97
N LEU A 782 2.56 0.08 17.19
CA LEU A 782 3.41 0.08 18.40
C LEU A 782 4.09 -1.29 18.57
N ILE A 783 5.35 -1.26 19.01
CA ILE A 783 6.22 -2.43 19.18
C ILE A 783 6.69 -2.55 20.63
N PHE A 784 5.73 -2.69 21.56
CA PHE A 784 6.02 -2.83 23.00
C PHE A 784 6.90 -4.04 23.36
N GLY A 785 6.99 -5.03 22.46
CA GLY A 785 7.88 -6.17 22.58
C GLY A 785 9.33 -5.92 22.12
N HIS A 786 9.66 -4.74 21.57
CA HIS A 786 11.03 -4.40 21.19
C HIS A 786 11.95 -4.37 22.42
N PRO A 787 13.17 -4.94 22.41
CA PRO A 787 14.02 -5.04 23.60
C PRO A 787 14.21 -3.70 24.32
N SER A 788 14.60 -2.63 23.61
CA SER A 788 14.79 -1.31 24.24
C SER A 788 13.52 -0.68 24.82
N PHE A 789 12.32 -1.12 24.39
CA PHE A 789 11.07 -0.77 25.05
C PHE A 789 10.75 -1.70 26.24
N GLN A 790 11.12 -2.98 26.15
CA GLN A 790 10.98 -3.93 27.26
C GLN A 790 11.84 -3.54 28.47
N HIS A 791 13.03 -2.99 28.24
CA HIS A 791 13.96 -2.52 29.29
C HIS A 791 13.58 -1.18 29.93
N LEU A 792 12.57 -0.46 29.42
CA LEU A 792 11.92 0.59 30.21
C LEU A 792 11.33 -0.02 31.48
N ASN A 793 11.72 0.54 32.62
CA ASN A 793 11.09 0.20 33.89
C ASN A 793 9.62 0.60 33.82
N SER A 794 8.73 -0.40 33.75
CA SER A 794 7.28 -0.18 33.61
C SER A 794 6.65 0.43 34.85
N ASP A 795 7.37 0.41 35.97
CA ASP A 795 6.88 0.71 37.30
C ASP A 795 7.47 2.07 37.79
N ASP A 796 8.59 2.50 37.19
CA ASP A 796 9.11 3.88 37.22
C ASP A 796 9.74 4.26 35.87
N PRO A 797 8.92 4.65 34.86
CA PRO A 797 9.41 5.16 33.58
C PRO A 797 10.09 6.54 33.70
N LYS A 798 9.87 7.28 34.80
CA LYS A 798 10.49 8.59 35.05
C LYS A 798 11.98 8.44 35.40
N SER A 799 12.36 7.38 36.11
CA SER A 799 13.77 6.99 36.27
C SER A 799 14.45 6.76 34.91
N SER A 800 13.86 5.94 34.03
CA SER A 800 14.40 5.70 32.68
C SER A 800 14.52 6.97 31.85
N TYR A 801 13.52 7.87 31.92
CA TYR A 801 13.59 9.19 31.28
C TYR A 801 14.77 10.03 31.81
N ASN A 802 14.91 10.14 33.13
CA ASN A 802 15.95 10.97 33.75
C ASN A 802 17.36 10.48 33.35
N SER A 803 17.62 9.17 33.38
CA SER A 803 18.94 8.63 32.97
C SER A 803 19.29 8.89 31.50
N LEU A 804 18.28 8.96 30.62
CA LEU A 804 18.50 9.34 29.22
C LEU A 804 18.69 10.86 29.05
N ILE A 805 18.09 11.70 29.91
CA ILE A 805 18.39 13.13 29.98
C ILE A 805 19.83 13.37 30.47
N ASP A 806 20.27 12.66 31.52
CA ASP A 806 21.66 12.75 32.01
C ASP A 806 22.67 12.36 30.92
N LEU A 807 22.36 11.31 30.15
CA LEU A 807 23.13 10.93 28.96
C LEU A 807 23.07 12.02 27.88
N SER A 808 21.88 12.58 27.60
CA SER A 808 21.72 13.63 26.58
C SER A 808 22.48 14.91 26.92
N LEU A 809 22.52 15.29 28.20
CA LEU A 809 23.32 16.41 28.69
C LEU A 809 24.81 16.13 28.50
N LYS A 810 25.28 14.94 28.88
CA LYS A 810 26.68 14.52 28.65
C LYS A 810 27.06 14.59 27.18
N LEU A 811 26.25 14.02 26.28
CA LEU A 811 26.49 14.06 24.83
C LEU A 811 26.36 15.47 24.23
N SER A 812 25.71 16.41 24.94
CA SER A 812 25.57 17.81 24.47
C SER A 812 26.83 18.65 24.67
N GLU A 813 27.75 18.18 25.53
CA GLU A 813 29.08 18.73 25.73
C GLU A 813 30.15 18.09 24.82
N ASP A 814 29.81 17.08 23.99
CA ASP A 814 30.71 16.53 22.97
C ASP A 814 31.03 17.63 21.94
N GLU A 815 32.31 17.86 21.64
CA GLU A 815 32.77 18.99 20.81
C GLU A 815 33.07 18.62 19.34
N PHE A 816 32.77 19.56 18.45
CA PHE A 816 33.30 19.57 17.09
C PHE A 816 34.66 20.26 17.06
N GLU A 817 35.65 19.58 16.46
CA GLU A 817 36.96 20.12 16.13
C GLU A 817 36.90 21.10 14.95
N GLU A 818 37.87 22.02 14.86
CA GLU A 818 38.02 22.99 13.74
C GLU A 818 37.94 22.31 12.36
N SER A 819 38.51 21.11 12.23
CA SER A 819 38.48 20.29 11.01
C SER A 819 37.08 19.88 10.53
N LYS A 820 36.06 19.94 11.40
CA LYS A 820 34.65 19.69 11.05
C LYS A 820 33.94 20.93 10.50
N ARG A 821 34.51 22.15 10.58
CA ARG A 821 33.85 23.41 10.17
C ARG A 821 33.36 23.38 8.72
N GLU A 822 34.16 22.88 7.79
CA GLU A 822 33.75 22.75 6.37
C GLU A 822 32.68 21.68 6.17
N LEU A 823 32.78 20.54 6.86
CA LEU A 823 31.77 19.48 6.80
C LEU A 823 30.42 19.98 7.31
N LEU A 824 30.39 20.59 8.50
CA LEU A 824 29.20 21.21 9.09
C LEU A 824 28.56 22.20 8.12
N SER A 825 29.35 23.12 7.54
CA SER A 825 28.88 24.10 6.56
C SER A 825 28.26 23.44 5.31
N SER A 826 28.90 22.38 4.78
CA SER A 826 28.40 21.65 3.61
C SER A 826 27.11 20.86 3.90
N GLN A 827 27.00 20.22 5.07
CA GLN A 827 25.82 19.49 5.49
C GLN A 827 24.65 20.44 5.82
N PHE A 828 24.93 21.62 6.36
CA PHE A 828 23.93 22.67 6.57
C PHE A 828 23.33 23.13 5.24
N LEU A 829 24.18 23.44 4.25
CA LEU A 829 23.73 23.83 2.92
C LEU A 829 22.96 22.70 2.23
N LEU A 830 23.39 21.44 2.38
CA LEU A 830 22.70 20.28 1.82
C LEU A 830 21.32 20.07 2.45
N ALA A 831 21.23 20.07 3.78
CA ALA A 831 19.97 19.95 4.52
C ALA A 831 18.99 21.07 4.14
N TYR A 832 19.49 22.30 4.03
CA TYR A 832 18.69 23.45 3.61
C TYR A 832 18.20 23.31 2.15
N ASN A 833 19.08 22.99 1.21
CA ASN A 833 18.76 22.91 -0.23
C ASN A 833 17.85 21.72 -0.59
N GLU A 834 17.93 20.60 0.14
CA GLU A 834 17.02 19.46 -0.05
C GLU A 834 15.65 19.67 0.61
N SER A 835 15.53 20.64 1.52
CA SER A 835 14.24 20.96 2.13
C SER A 835 13.26 21.50 1.09
N HIS A 836 11.97 21.18 1.23
CA HIS A 836 10.93 21.64 0.31
C HIS A 836 10.53 23.12 0.50
N PHE A 837 11.30 23.88 1.29
CA PHE A 837 10.99 25.24 1.69
C PHE A 837 11.57 26.26 0.71
N LYS A 838 10.82 27.34 0.45
CA LYS A 838 11.09 28.28 -0.67
C LYS A 838 11.92 29.50 -0.29
N GLY A 839 12.77 29.38 0.72
CA GLY A 839 13.68 30.44 1.14
C GLY A 839 15.02 30.36 0.40
N ASN A 840 15.61 31.51 0.07
CA ASN A 840 16.99 31.57 -0.42
C ASN A 840 17.93 31.89 0.75
N LEU A 841 18.57 30.88 1.34
CA LEU A 841 19.63 31.13 2.33
C LEU A 841 20.81 31.83 1.64
N ASN A 842 21.24 32.97 2.18
CA ASN A 842 22.42 33.66 1.68
C ASN A 842 23.67 32.84 2.02
N PHE A 843 24.24 32.15 1.02
CA PHE A 843 25.39 31.28 1.21
C PHE A 843 26.61 32.01 1.79
N GLU A 844 26.87 33.27 1.44
CA GLU A 844 27.99 34.02 2.04
C GLU A 844 27.67 34.45 3.49
N ALA A 845 26.39 34.61 3.85
CA ALA A 845 25.99 34.83 5.25
C ALA A 845 26.18 33.55 6.09
N LEU A 846 25.74 32.38 5.60
CA LEU A 846 26.02 31.08 6.24
C LEU A 846 27.53 30.87 6.39
N LYS A 847 28.31 31.15 5.34
CA LYS A 847 29.77 31.03 5.32
C LYS A 847 30.48 32.03 6.24
N ASN A 848 29.89 33.20 6.54
CA ASN A 848 30.42 34.15 7.51
C ASN A 848 30.07 33.74 8.95
N PHE A 849 28.82 33.36 9.22
CA PHE A 849 28.43 32.73 10.49
C PHE A 849 29.32 31.52 10.81
N MET A 850 29.54 30.63 9.83
CA MET A 850 30.42 29.47 9.97
C MET A 850 31.92 29.82 10.14
N LYS A 851 32.35 31.09 9.95
CA LYS A 851 33.69 31.59 10.36
C LYS A 851 33.67 32.20 11.76
N GLU A 852 32.58 32.88 12.13
CA GLU A 852 32.40 33.58 13.41
C GLU A 852 32.28 32.61 14.60
N LEU A 853 31.82 31.38 14.36
CA LEU A 853 31.90 30.29 15.34
C LEU A 853 33.35 30.06 15.79
N THR A 854 33.58 30.08 17.10
CA THR A 854 34.85 29.68 17.72
C THR A 854 34.85 28.17 17.93
N PHE A 855 35.96 27.49 17.59
CA PHE A 855 36.14 26.04 17.77
C PHE A 855 37.29 25.78 18.78
N PRO A 856 37.29 24.63 19.50
CA PRO A 856 36.26 23.60 19.49
C PRO A 856 34.91 24.10 20.02
N ILE A 857 33.82 23.47 19.59
CA ILE A 857 32.45 23.90 19.91
C ILE A 857 31.56 22.70 20.25
N SER A 858 30.99 22.71 21.46
CA SER A 858 30.05 21.66 21.88
C SER A 858 28.82 21.58 20.98
N CYS A 859 28.26 20.37 20.83
CA CYS A 859 27.06 20.11 20.03
C CYS A 859 25.92 21.08 20.37
N LYS A 860 25.73 21.37 21.66
CA LYS A 860 24.76 22.34 22.15
C LYS A 860 25.06 23.77 21.71
N ASN A 861 26.29 24.24 21.87
CA ASN A 861 26.67 25.61 21.50
C ASN A 861 26.58 25.83 19.99
N PHE A 862 26.91 24.81 19.18
CA PHE A 862 26.70 24.83 17.73
C PHE A 862 25.21 24.92 17.38
N TRP A 863 24.36 24.09 18.00
CA TRP A 863 22.92 24.05 17.75
C TRP A 863 22.23 25.37 18.12
N GLU A 864 22.48 25.89 19.33
CA GLU A 864 21.92 27.15 19.81
C GLU A 864 22.34 28.35 18.94
N SER A 865 23.60 28.40 18.51
CA SER A 865 24.12 29.47 17.65
C SER A 865 23.50 29.39 16.25
N SER A 866 23.34 28.16 15.73
CA SER A 866 22.72 27.89 14.43
C SER A 866 21.24 28.28 14.40
N LEU A 867 20.50 28.03 15.48
CA LEU A 867 19.09 28.42 15.58
C LEU A 867 18.96 29.93 15.60
N LYS A 868 19.74 30.63 16.45
CA LYS A 868 19.76 32.09 16.52
C LYS A 868 20.15 32.72 15.17
N PHE A 869 21.05 32.10 14.42
CA PHE A 869 21.38 32.51 13.04
C PHE A 869 20.19 32.36 12.08
N LEU A 870 19.55 31.18 12.02
CA LEU A 870 18.40 30.94 11.13
C LEU A 870 17.18 31.79 11.50
N GLU A 871 16.92 32.01 12.78
CA GLU A 871 15.89 32.93 13.26
C GLU A 871 16.19 34.37 12.82
N GLY A 872 17.46 34.79 12.86
CA GLY A 872 17.93 36.04 12.28
C GLY A 872 17.84 36.13 10.74
N GLN A 873 17.70 35.00 10.04
CA GLN A 873 17.39 34.94 8.60
C GLN A 873 15.90 34.73 8.29
N SER A 874 15.02 34.61 9.30
CA SER A 874 13.64 34.14 9.11
C SER A 874 12.77 35.02 8.21
N GLU A 875 12.97 36.35 8.23
CA GLU A 875 12.29 37.29 7.32
C GLU A 875 12.57 36.99 5.83
N ALA A 876 13.72 36.37 5.52
CA ALA A 876 14.11 35.98 4.17
C ALA A 876 13.85 34.49 3.86
N SER A 877 13.91 33.60 4.86
CA SER A 877 13.75 32.15 4.65
C SER A 877 12.29 31.68 4.66
N GLN A 878 11.39 32.42 5.31
CA GLN A 878 9.98 32.04 5.56
C GLN A 878 9.79 30.75 6.38
N LEU A 879 10.85 30.27 7.04
CA LEU A 879 10.82 29.06 7.88
C LEU A 879 10.25 29.33 9.27
N SER A 880 9.50 28.36 9.79
CA SER A 880 9.12 28.30 11.21
C SER A 880 10.31 27.86 12.10
N PRO A 881 10.28 28.14 13.41
CA PRO A 881 11.31 27.68 14.34
C PRO A 881 11.47 26.14 14.36
N GLN A 882 10.39 25.39 14.15
CA GLN A 882 10.41 23.93 14.08
C GLN A 882 11.13 23.43 12.81
N GLU A 883 10.89 24.05 11.66
CA GLU A 883 11.59 23.74 10.41
C GLU A 883 13.07 24.11 10.50
N ASN A 884 13.41 25.28 11.07
CA ASN A 884 14.79 25.68 11.37
C ASN A 884 15.49 24.65 12.27
N ALA A 885 14.85 24.22 13.37
CA ALA A 885 15.40 23.23 14.28
C ALA A 885 15.67 21.89 13.57
N PHE A 886 14.72 21.39 12.77
CA PHE A 886 14.87 20.15 12.00
C PHE A 886 16.07 20.17 11.04
N LEU A 887 16.34 21.32 10.38
CA LEU A 887 17.51 21.48 9.51
C LEU A 887 18.83 21.39 10.29
N ILE A 888 18.87 21.96 11.50
CA ILE A 888 20.05 21.94 12.38
C ILE A 888 20.25 20.52 12.95
N ASP A 889 19.19 19.86 13.43
CA ASP A 889 19.24 18.48 13.91
C ASP A 889 19.79 17.54 12.82
N ARG A 890 19.32 17.72 11.57
CA ARG A 890 19.79 16.92 10.41
C ARG A 890 21.27 17.18 10.10
N THR A 891 21.70 18.44 10.17
CA THR A 891 23.10 18.84 9.99
C THR A 891 23.99 18.23 11.08
N LEU A 892 23.53 18.32 12.34
CA LEU A 892 24.21 17.83 13.53
C LEU A 892 24.43 16.31 13.43
N CYS A 893 23.37 15.53 13.23
CA CYS A 893 23.42 14.06 13.17
C CYS A 893 24.36 13.56 12.06
N SER A 894 24.44 14.28 10.93
CA SER A 894 25.34 13.96 9.81
C SER A 894 26.81 14.27 10.09
N CYS A 895 27.13 14.97 11.19
CA CYS A 895 28.48 15.46 11.52
C CYS A 895 29.05 14.91 12.83
N LEU A 896 28.25 14.24 13.67
CA LEU A 896 28.63 13.69 14.99
C LEU A 896 29.88 12.79 14.93
N SER A 897 30.47 12.52 16.11
CA SER A 897 31.46 11.45 16.25
C SER A 897 30.78 10.08 16.20
N GLU A 898 31.49 9.05 15.75
CA GLU A 898 30.99 7.66 15.75
C GLU A 898 30.61 7.22 17.18
N THR A 899 31.37 7.64 18.20
CA THR A 899 31.09 7.40 19.62
C THR A 899 29.77 8.04 20.06
N THR A 900 29.52 9.30 19.67
CA THR A 900 28.30 10.04 20.01
C THR A 900 27.08 9.41 19.33
N LEU A 901 27.22 9.08 18.04
CA LEU A 901 26.17 8.46 17.22
C LEU A 901 25.81 7.06 17.73
N PHE A 902 26.81 6.21 17.99
CA PHE A 902 26.63 4.89 18.59
C PHE A 902 25.99 4.96 19.98
N SER A 903 26.34 5.98 20.78
CA SER A 903 25.71 6.22 22.08
C SER A 903 24.23 6.58 21.94
N MET A 904 23.84 7.43 20.98
CA MET A 904 22.44 7.72 20.68
C MET A 904 21.68 6.47 20.21
N GLN A 905 22.25 5.73 19.26
CA GLN A 905 21.67 4.52 18.67
C GLN A 905 21.45 3.43 19.74
N ARG A 906 22.47 3.11 20.54
CA ARG A 906 22.39 2.11 21.62
C ARG A 906 21.35 2.44 22.70
N ASN A 907 21.04 3.72 22.88
CA ASN A 907 20.08 4.20 23.89
C ASN A 907 18.74 4.65 23.29
N ALA A 908 18.45 4.26 22.04
CA ALA A 908 17.19 4.56 21.37
C ALA A 908 16.04 3.65 21.85
N ILE A 909 14.98 4.25 22.37
CA ILE A 909 13.74 3.57 22.73
C ILE A 909 12.87 3.49 21.47
N HIS A 910 12.96 2.41 20.70
CA HIS A 910 12.02 2.17 19.59
C HIS A 910 10.65 1.85 20.19
N PHE A 911 9.60 2.55 19.75
CA PHE A 911 8.25 2.34 20.27
C PHE A 911 7.21 2.07 19.17
N ALA A 912 7.50 2.44 17.92
CA ALA A 912 6.62 2.15 16.78
C ALA A 912 7.39 1.71 15.53
N ASP A 913 6.78 0.79 14.78
CA ASP A 913 7.11 0.39 13.42
C ASP A 913 6.31 1.26 12.44
N THR A 914 7.01 2.03 11.60
CA THR A 914 6.42 3.01 10.68
C THR A 914 5.73 2.39 9.47
N ASN A 915 5.93 1.08 9.24
CA ASN A 915 5.68 0.32 8.01
C ASN A 915 6.56 0.69 6.80
N TRP A 916 7.38 1.74 6.92
CA TRP A 916 8.36 2.13 5.90
C TRP A 916 9.64 1.29 6.01
N LYS A 917 10.43 1.31 4.94
CA LYS A 917 11.73 0.63 4.87
C LYS A 917 12.76 1.46 4.10
N ASN A 918 14.03 1.37 4.49
CA ASN A 918 15.17 1.84 3.73
C ASN A 918 16.01 0.64 3.27
N GLY A 919 15.83 0.21 2.02
CA GLY A 919 16.43 -1.02 1.50
C GLY A 919 15.78 -2.27 2.10
N LEU A 920 16.52 -2.97 2.97
CA LEU A 920 16.03 -4.07 3.80
C LEU A 920 15.46 -3.63 5.16
N HIS A 921 15.84 -2.43 5.59
CA HIS A 921 15.75 -2.06 6.99
C HIS A 921 14.42 -1.41 7.29
N ASP A 922 13.75 -1.90 8.32
CA ASP A 922 12.50 -1.36 8.81
C ASP A 922 12.77 -0.06 9.53
N ILE A 923 11.98 0.95 9.21
CA ILE A 923 12.09 2.24 9.88
C ILE A 923 11.19 2.19 11.12
N HIS A 924 11.78 2.43 12.28
CA HIS A 924 11.12 2.54 13.57
C HIS A 924 11.12 3.99 14.05
N PHE A 925 10.02 4.46 14.65
CA PHE A 925 10.05 5.68 15.46
C PHE A 925 10.64 5.35 16.84
N CYS A 926 11.61 6.16 17.28
CA CYS A 926 12.25 6.02 18.57
C CYS A 926 12.40 7.35 19.33
N ILE A 927 12.41 7.28 20.65
CA ILE A 927 12.82 8.38 21.53
C ILE A 927 14.29 8.16 21.87
N ALA A 928 15.15 9.17 21.64
CA ALA A 928 16.59 9.06 21.89
C ALA A 928 17.19 10.37 22.47
N PRO A 929 18.37 10.31 23.12
CA PRO A 929 19.12 11.50 23.54
C PRO A 929 19.45 12.41 22.35
N HIS A 930 19.26 13.72 22.48
CA HIS A 930 19.58 14.70 21.43
C HIS A 930 20.74 15.63 21.85
N PRO A 931 21.96 15.46 21.29
CA PRO A 931 23.14 16.22 21.71
C PRO A 931 23.06 17.72 21.36
N GLY A 932 22.21 18.14 20.42
CA GLY A 932 22.03 19.56 20.13
C GLY A 932 21.28 20.33 21.21
N THR A 933 20.51 19.64 22.08
CA THR A 933 19.62 20.31 23.05
C THR A 933 19.78 19.84 24.48
N GLY A 934 20.44 18.72 24.74
CA GLY A 934 20.51 18.12 26.08
C GLY A 934 19.17 17.56 26.56
N THR A 935 18.27 17.21 25.63
CA THR A 935 16.92 16.71 25.90
C THR A 935 16.61 15.47 25.05
N LEU A 936 15.55 14.72 25.36
CA LEU A 936 15.11 13.64 24.47
C LEU A 936 14.33 14.21 23.29
N ARG A 937 14.65 13.76 22.07
CA ARG A 937 13.86 14.03 20.86
C ARG A 937 13.36 12.73 20.23
N LEU A 938 12.45 12.90 19.27
CA LEU A 938 11.89 11.86 18.44
C LEU A 938 12.72 11.72 17.16
N PHE A 939 12.98 10.48 16.76
CA PHE A 939 13.78 10.15 15.58
C PHE A 939 13.13 8.98 14.83
N GLU A 940 13.53 8.84 13.56
CA GLU A 940 13.48 7.58 12.83
C GLU A 940 14.82 6.86 12.98
N ILE A 941 14.78 5.55 13.17
CA ILE A 941 15.96 4.69 13.26
C ILE A 941 15.72 3.41 12.46
N GLN A 942 16.76 2.88 11.81
CA GLN A 942 16.72 1.54 11.24
C GLN A 942 16.65 0.49 12.37
N ASP A 943 15.96 -0.62 12.14
CA ASP A 943 15.85 -1.77 13.06
C ASP A 943 17.20 -2.28 13.58
N ASP A 944 18.22 -2.25 12.73
CA ASP A 944 19.59 -2.71 13.00
C ASP A 944 20.44 -1.67 13.75
N ASN A 945 19.83 -0.51 14.07
CA ASN A 945 20.44 0.64 14.71
C ASN A 945 21.55 1.36 13.92
N GLN A 946 21.87 0.97 12.69
CA GLN A 946 23.01 1.55 11.95
C GLN A 946 22.81 3.01 11.51
N LYS A 947 21.56 3.45 11.36
CA LYS A 947 21.21 4.84 10.99
C LYS A 947 20.08 5.36 11.84
N ILE A 948 20.32 6.50 12.48
CA ILE A 948 19.32 7.32 13.15
C ILE A 948 19.22 8.67 12.42
N THR A 949 18.00 9.18 12.23
CA THR A 949 17.71 10.45 11.55
C THR A 949 16.63 11.22 12.31
N PRO A 950 16.79 12.53 12.54
CA PRO A 950 15.76 13.34 13.18
C PRO A 950 14.54 13.44 12.26
N ILE A 951 13.37 13.68 12.85
CA ILE A 951 12.10 13.79 12.11
C ILE A 951 11.33 15.03 12.49
N HIS A 952 10.24 15.30 11.76
CA HIS A 952 9.40 16.45 12.04
C HIS A 952 8.28 16.08 13.03
N ASP A 953 8.48 16.41 14.31
CA ASP A 953 7.62 16.05 15.44
C ASP A 953 6.10 16.28 15.23
N PHE A 954 5.71 17.25 14.38
CA PHE A 954 4.30 17.57 14.12
C PHE A 954 3.46 16.41 13.55
N PHE A 955 4.09 15.44 12.89
CA PHE A 955 3.40 14.26 12.35
C PHE A 955 2.85 13.34 13.45
N ILE A 956 3.43 13.42 14.65
CA ILE A 956 3.23 12.47 15.74
C ILE A 956 2.74 13.19 17.01
N PHE A 957 3.42 14.24 17.49
CA PHE A 957 3.08 14.86 18.79
C PHE A 957 1.91 15.85 18.70
N GLU A 958 1.74 16.58 17.61
CA GLU A 958 0.62 17.54 17.44
C GLU A 958 -0.73 16.87 17.05
N LYS A 959 -0.81 15.55 16.95
CA LYS A 959 -2.01 14.84 16.44
C LYS A 959 -2.43 13.79 17.47
N PRO A 960 -3.73 13.61 17.75
CA PRO A 960 -4.17 12.51 18.59
C PRO A 960 -3.81 11.18 17.92
N TRP A 961 -3.40 10.20 18.73
CA TRP A 961 -3.22 8.82 18.27
C TRP A 961 -4.45 8.02 18.66
N GLU A 962 -4.98 7.26 17.72
CA GLU A 962 -6.28 6.62 17.82
C GLU A 962 -6.08 5.10 17.73
N PHE A 963 -6.54 4.37 18.75
CA PHE A 963 -6.28 2.93 18.92
C PHE A 963 -7.41 2.19 19.65
N TYR A 964 -7.41 0.86 19.49
CA TYR A 964 -8.47 -0.06 19.91
C TYR A 964 -7.85 -1.37 20.40
#